data_AF-A0A960FSY4-F1
#
_entry.id   AF-A0A960FSY4-F1
#
_cell.length_a   1.000
_cell.length_b   1.000
_cell.length_c   1.000
_cell.angle_alpha   90.00
_cell.angle_beta   90.00
_cell.angle_gamma   90.00
#
_symmetry.space_group_name_H-M   'P 1'
#
loop_
_entity.id
_entity.type
_entity.pdbx_description
1 polymer ?
#
loop_
_entity_poly.entity_id
_entity_poly.type
_entity_poly.pdbx_seq_one_letter_code
_entity_poly.pdbx_strand_id
1 'polypeptide(L)'
;VLVVPPTSRSRYRWGWVGDDIFDSLLARPHAVATGVPLTTPETANLLEAISFGASDRTYVTGTLAPIARRLGIEYVVIRNDLDWQDLGRPRPAEYSRLRADPELEPVATFGAPGEFTTAPDDTGPIADEERTLPPVEIYRIGGVDGSIVRLVADQPSLLVSGDGWAYPSLAQSSLLPDGGPPVEYTASLEPDQLAERLEAGSPLVITDTNRRRLRVMLSYEPDYSHTLADGEELDRAPRTLFGDETAESVAWFPDADTIKLSGAQRSVSGSRPWSRPSNAFDGDPATQVVLRRSDGVSGRALRVDFRGAETINQMHIDVANVVGTNDGITRAEVAFSDGTVEQIDLTKGALDGPFPVRSVDVEFPARSTDFVEVRLSGIAGTARQFGIADISFPGIDLTEYVEAPDDVLRASRADERVAAALENTPTAYLMRRWLGYGEASEETALRRRIEILRTDTYTVGGTLRYTTGTTDALLDAILGRPVGATSDRRAEGAPERAATFAVDGDLSTVWTASARVGETMRVRLPEREVGSVTLTTPTSTGVPVQRWEATIGDQVVDLVPEQVSPCPGGAPDSSCWVASASFAPVRTDRVDVRVADLENPTAGLGGGRVSLAEITLDGVPNEPLPADDTALAGCHDIGIRITGPDGVERAVPVFVDGTVGALRAGESLAYRSCEDLELTAGPHRIDSGPGTGIDELRVDTARLPVQVGGRDAPGAAAVDWQSPTRIEVEADTDGPATLILEQGYAKGWVAGSGGGPGDQAVMLDTLSGWRLDDVDSAEAVELRYRGQLIFGLSLVVTAVGLLTCVVIFVVPPGAPWRRRPEERS
;
A
#
# COMPACT_ATOMS: atom_id res chain seq x y z
N VAL A 1 -10.54 4.86 22.84
CA VAL A 1 -11.10 3.68 22.13
C VAL A 1 -10.97 3.91 20.63
N LEU A 2 -10.40 2.97 19.87
CA LEU A 2 -10.38 2.99 18.41
C LEU A 2 -11.51 2.10 17.87
N VAL A 3 -12.28 2.57 16.91
CA VAL A 3 -13.37 1.79 16.28
C VAL A 3 -12.99 1.42 14.85
N VAL A 4 -13.07 0.13 14.51
CA VAL A 4 -12.73 -0.40 13.18
C VAL A 4 -13.82 -1.34 12.63
N PRO A 5 -14.06 -1.37 11.30
CA PRO A 5 -13.49 -0.46 10.31
C PRO A 5 -13.98 0.98 10.48
N PRO A 6 -13.26 1.98 9.92
CA PRO A 6 -13.74 3.34 9.88
C PRO A 6 -15.01 3.45 9.03
N THR A 7 -15.91 4.37 9.37
CA THR A 7 -17.05 4.70 8.52
C THR A 7 -17.50 6.12 8.81
N SER A 8 -17.87 6.83 7.75
CA SER A 8 -18.43 8.17 7.87
C SER A 8 -19.95 8.15 7.98
N ARG A 9 -20.54 6.98 7.68
CA ARG A 9 -21.96 6.70 7.85
C ARG A 9 -22.14 5.32 8.43
N SER A 10 -22.62 5.26 9.65
CA SER A 10 -22.88 3.98 10.30
C SER A 10 -24.19 3.40 9.78
N ARG A 11 -24.04 2.64 8.68
CA ARG A 11 -25.08 1.78 8.13
C ARG A 11 -24.80 0.35 8.57
N TYR A 12 -25.62 -0.10 9.49
CA TYR A 12 -25.62 -1.47 9.96
C TYR A 12 -26.64 -2.29 9.18
N ARG A 13 -26.50 -3.61 9.17
CA ARG A 13 -27.52 -4.47 8.55
C ARG A 13 -28.88 -4.36 9.23
N TRP A 14 -28.91 -3.99 10.51
CA TRP A 14 -30.14 -3.81 11.29
C TRP A 14 -30.73 -2.40 11.18
N GLY A 15 -30.01 -1.41 10.65
CA GLY A 15 -30.52 -0.05 10.55
C GLY A 15 -29.48 1.00 10.16
N TRP A 16 -29.97 2.20 9.88
CA TRP A 16 -29.15 3.33 9.47
C TRP A 16 -29.23 4.47 10.49
N VAL A 17 -28.09 4.83 11.09
CA VAL A 17 -27.99 5.81 12.20
C VAL A 17 -27.63 7.22 11.70
N GLY A 18 -27.06 7.34 10.50
CA GLY A 18 -26.61 8.62 9.93
C GLY A 18 -25.14 8.87 10.26
N ASP A 19 -24.87 9.38 11.46
CA ASP A 19 -23.54 9.59 12.03
C ASP A 19 -23.04 8.32 12.76
N ASP A 20 -21.88 8.38 13.41
CA ASP A 20 -21.38 7.25 14.19
C ASP A 20 -22.18 7.07 15.49
N ILE A 21 -22.63 5.84 15.76
CA ILE A 21 -23.42 5.54 16.97
C ILE A 21 -22.61 5.76 18.24
N PHE A 22 -21.28 5.61 18.16
CA PHE A 22 -20.38 5.81 19.29
C PHE A 22 -20.36 7.29 19.74
N ASP A 23 -20.54 8.25 18.84
CA ASP A 23 -20.62 9.69 19.18
C ASP A 23 -21.77 9.99 20.15
N SER A 24 -22.86 9.21 20.07
CA SER A 24 -24.06 9.41 20.89
C SER A 24 -24.11 8.53 22.14
N LEU A 25 -23.56 7.32 22.09
CA LEU A 25 -23.76 6.31 23.13
C LEU A 25 -22.52 6.03 23.98
N LEU A 26 -21.32 6.31 23.47
CA LEU A 26 -20.09 5.97 24.17
C LEU A 26 -19.64 7.12 25.07
N ALA A 27 -19.76 6.93 26.37
CA ALA A 27 -19.29 7.91 27.36
C ALA A 27 -17.75 8.00 27.43
N ARG A 28 -17.03 6.99 26.94
CA ARG A 28 -15.56 6.98 26.89
C ARG A 28 -15.07 7.74 25.65
N PRO A 29 -13.92 8.44 25.75
CA PRO A 29 -13.24 9.01 24.59
C PRO A 29 -12.98 7.96 23.52
N HIS A 30 -13.30 8.29 22.29
CA HIS A 30 -13.13 7.40 21.15
C HIS A 30 -12.67 8.15 19.91
N ALA A 31 -12.07 7.40 19.00
CA ALA A 31 -11.53 7.88 17.74
C ALA A 31 -12.11 6.99 16.62
N VAL A 32 -12.72 7.66 15.64
CA VAL A 32 -13.28 7.06 14.43
C VAL A 32 -12.74 7.90 13.27
N ALA A 33 -12.08 7.28 12.29
CA ALA A 33 -11.75 7.99 11.07
C ALA A 33 -13.04 8.22 10.24
N THR A 34 -13.26 9.46 9.83
CA THR A 34 -14.40 9.88 9.00
C THR A 34 -13.91 10.66 7.78
N GLY A 35 -14.73 10.70 6.73
CA GLY A 35 -14.44 11.35 5.46
C GLY A 35 -14.39 12.87 5.57
N VAL A 36 -15.06 13.43 6.60
CA VAL A 36 -15.03 14.85 6.95
C VAL A 36 -14.55 14.99 8.40
N PRO A 37 -13.24 14.86 8.64
CA PRO A 37 -12.69 14.94 9.99
C PRO A 37 -12.88 16.34 10.59
N LEU A 38 -13.10 16.41 11.90
CA LEU A 38 -13.25 17.66 12.66
C LEU A 38 -11.99 18.02 13.46
N THR A 39 -10.89 17.28 13.24
CA THR A 39 -9.57 17.51 13.84
C THR A 39 -8.64 18.22 12.84
N THR A 40 -7.39 18.48 13.23
CA THR A 40 -6.37 18.98 12.30
C THR A 40 -6.08 17.97 11.18
N PRO A 41 -5.62 18.44 10.00
CA PRO A 41 -5.31 17.55 8.89
C PRO A 41 -4.35 16.40 9.24
N GLU A 42 -3.34 16.68 10.08
CA GLU A 42 -2.29 15.74 10.47
C GLU A 42 -2.83 14.63 11.38
N THR A 43 -3.60 15.00 12.41
CA THR A 43 -4.26 14.00 13.29
C THR A 43 -5.28 13.18 12.50
N ALA A 44 -6.02 13.80 11.58
CA ALA A 44 -6.97 13.09 10.73
C ALA A 44 -6.27 12.08 9.82
N ASN A 45 -5.14 12.49 9.22
CA ASN A 45 -4.32 11.64 8.36
C ASN A 45 -3.76 10.43 9.13
N LEU A 46 -3.23 10.62 10.35
CA LEU A 46 -2.75 9.52 11.19
C LEU A 46 -3.88 8.58 11.63
N LEU A 47 -5.01 9.12 12.08
CA LEU A 47 -6.16 8.30 12.47
C LEU A 47 -6.70 7.48 11.29
N GLU A 48 -6.76 8.09 10.11
CA GLU A 48 -7.11 7.41 8.87
C GLU A 48 -6.13 6.26 8.58
N ALA A 49 -4.82 6.51 8.61
CA ALA A 49 -3.78 5.50 8.38
C ALA A 49 -3.88 4.30 9.34
N ILE A 50 -4.11 4.53 10.63
CA ILE A 50 -4.21 3.47 11.64
C ILE A 50 -5.51 2.68 11.48
N SER A 51 -6.65 3.36 11.28
CA SER A 51 -7.93 2.70 11.07
C SER A 51 -7.92 1.84 9.81
N PHE A 52 -7.34 2.33 8.72
CA PHE A 52 -7.19 1.58 7.48
C PHE A 52 -6.18 0.44 7.60
N GLY A 53 -5.01 0.69 8.21
CA GLY A 53 -4.00 -0.34 8.44
C GLY A 53 -4.52 -1.51 9.30
N ALA A 54 -5.27 -1.21 10.36
CA ALA A 54 -5.93 -2.24 11.19
C ALA A 54 -7.04 -3.01 10.45
N SER A 55 -7.61 -2.41 9.40
CA SER A 55 -8.66 -3.03 8.57
C SER A 55 -8.09 -3.67 7.30
N ASP A 56 -6.78 -3.64 7.09
CA ASP A 56 -6.15 -4.15 5.88
C ASP A 56 -6.02 -5.69 5.95
N ARG A 57 -6.43 -6.38 4.88
CA ARG A 57 -6.21 -7.83 4.68
C ARG A 57 -4.74 -8.25 4.81
N THR A 58 -3.82 -7.31 4.64
CA THR A 58 -2.38 -7.47 4.76
C THR A 58 -1.80 -6.96 6.09
N TYR A 59 -2.65 -6.75 7.10
CA TYR A 59 -2.25 -6.40 8.46
C TYR A 59 -1.06 -7.26 8.93
N VAL A 60 -0.08 -6.60 9.55
CA VAL A 60 1.11 -7.20 10.15
C VAL A 60 0.89 -7.21 11.66
N THR A 61 0.89 -8.39 12.26
CA THR A 61 0.72 -8.55 13.71
C THR A 61 1.81 -7.81 14.49
N GLY A 62 1.46 -7.26 15.66
CA GLY A 62 2.35 -6.48 16.51
C GLY A 62 2.54 -5.02 16.09
N THR A 63 1.92 -4.55 15.00
CA THR A 63 2.12 -3.15 14.52
C THR A 63 1.15 -2.15 15.13
N LEU A 64 -0.08 -2.57 15.50
CA LEU A 64 -1.07 -1.65 16.06
C LEU A 64 -0.77 -1.23 17.50
N ALA A 65 -0.32 -2.17 18.35
CA ALA A 65 -0.14 -1.92 19.78
C ALA A 65 0.88 -0.82 20.11
N PRO A 66 2.08 -0.76 19.49
CA PRO A 66 3.03 0.32 19.71
C PRO A 66 2.45 1.70 19.34
N ILE A 67 1.70 1.78 18.25
CA ILE A 67 1.05 3.02 17.82
C ILE A 67 -0.05 3.41 18.81
N ALA A 68 -0.89 2.44 19.19
CA ALA A 68 -2.02 2.65 20.10
C ALA A 68 -1.56 3.16 21.48
N ARG A 69 -0.49 2.59 22.05
CA ARG A 69 0.10 3.05 23.31
C ARG A 69 0.54 4.51 23.24
N ARG A 70 1.13 4.91 22.11
CA ARG A 70 1.57 6.30 21.85
C ARG A 70 0.42 7.28 21.59
N LEU A 71 -0.80 6.78 21.39
CA LEU A 71 -1.98 7.61 21.16
C LEU A 71 -3.03 7.47 22.27
N GLY A 72 -2.68 6.83 23.39
CA GLY A 72 -3.61 6.60 24.51
C GLY A 72 -4.81 5.69 24.15
N ILE A 73 -4.67 4.84 23.13
CA ILE A 73 -5.72 3.92 22.68
C ILE A 73 -5.64 2.62 23.48
N GLU A 74 -6.50 2.51 24.50
CA GLU A 74 -6.59 1.31 25.36
C GLU A 74 -7.42 0.16 24.76
N TYR A 75 -8.44 0.49 23.96
CA TYR A 75 -9.36 -0.51 23.38
C TYR A 75 -9.51 -0.34 21.88
N VAL A 76 -9.60 -1.48 21.19
CA VAL A 76 -10.00 -1.60 19.78
C VAL A 76 -11.36 -2.29 19.72
N VAL A 77 -12.32 -1.67 19.07
CA VAL A 77 -13.66 -2.22 18.85
C VAL A 77 -13.78 -2.63 17.39
N ILE A 78 -13.98 -3.92 17.13
CA ILE A 78 -14.30 -4.45 15.81
C ILE A 78 -15.82 -4.55 15.69
N ARG A 79 -16.41 -3.89 14.68
CA ARG A 79 -17.84 -3.97 14.36
C ARG A 79 -18.09 -4.77 13.07
N ASN A 80 -18.62 -5.98 13.23
CA ASN A 80 -18.87 -6.94 12.15
C ASN A 80 -20.28 -6.82 11.55
N ASP A 81 -21.15 -6.00 12.13
CA ASP A 81 -22.58 -5.85 11.78
C ASP A 81 -22.87 -4.71 10.77
N LEU A 82 -21.81 -4.12 10.22
CA LEU A 82 -21.92 -3.15 9.14
C LEU A 82 -22.48 -3.79 7.85
N ASP A 83 -23.21 -2.98 7.08
CA ASP A 83 -23.54 -3.29 5.68
C ASP A 83 -22.29 -3.06 4.80
N TRP A 84 -21.29 -3.92 4.99
CA TRP A 84 -19.94 -3.74 4.47
C TRP A 84 -19.90 -3.71 2.93
N GLN A 85 -20.83 -4.38 2.24
CA GLN A 85 -20.95 -4.35 0.78
C GLN A 85 -21.26 -2.93 0.29
N ASP A 86 -22.33 -2.35 0.84
CA ASP A 86 -22.82 -1.02 0.44
C ASP A 86 -21.85 0.08 0.89
N LEU A 87 -21.13 -0.14 2.00
CA LEU A 87 -20.13 0.79 2.52
C LEU A 87 -18.75 0.63 1.87
N GLY A 88 -18.52 -0.42 1.07
CA GLY A 88 -17.20 -0.72 0.49
C GLY A 88 -16.14 -0.98 1.57
N ARG A 89 -16.51 -1.67 2.65
CA ARG A 89 -15.62 -2.02 3.78
C ARG A 89 -15.19 -3.49 3.73
N PRO A 90 -14.02 -3.82 4.31
CA PRO A 90 -13.60 -5.20 4.49
C PRO A 90 -14.69 -6.01 5.21
N ARG A 91 -14.99 -7.19 4.69
CA ARG A 91 -15.94 -8.12 5.31
C ARG A 91 -15.38 -8.66 6.65
N PRO A 92 -16.22 -9.11 7.60
CA PRO A 92 -15.76 -9.55 8.93
C PRO A 92 -14.64 -10.59 8.96
N ALA A 93 -14.56 -11.51 7.99
CA ALA A 93 -13.47 -12.49 7.93
C ALA A 93 -12.08 -11.86 7.64
N GLU A 94 -12.02 -10.68 7.02
CA GLU A 94 -10.75 -10.03 6.66
C GLU A 94 -9.95 -9.54 7.89
N TYR A 95 -10.58 -9.40 9.06
CA TYR A 95 -9.91 -9.03 10.30
C TYR A 95 -9.26 -10.21 11.03
N SER A 96 -9.22 -11.41 10.45
CA SER A 96 -8.65 -12.61 11.08
C SER A 96 -7.21 -12.40 11.58
N ARG A 97 -6.37 -11.69 10.82
CA ARG A 97 -4.99 -11.33 11.24
C ARG A 97 -4.96 -10.35 12.41
N LEU A 98 -5.86 -9.36 12.44
CA LEU A 98 -6.00 -8.45 13.58
C LEU A 98 -6.44 -9.22 14.83
N ARG A 99 -7.41 -10.14 14.71
CA ARG A 99 -7.86 -10.99 15.82
C ARG A 99 -6.77 -11.94 16.34
N ALA A 100 -5.85 -12.34 15.46
CA ALA A 100 -4.71 -13.20 15.79
C ALA A 100 -3.51 -12.44 16.34
N ASP A 101 -3.59 -11.11 16.47
CA ASP A 101 -2.51 -10.31 17.03
C ASP A 101 -2.31 -10.62 18.52
N PRO A 102 -1.13 -11.11 18.94
CA PRO A 102 -0.89 -11.48 20.33
C PRO A 102 -0.92 -10.29 21.30
N GLU A 103 -0.76 -9.06 20.81
CA GLU A 103 -0.82 -7.84 21.62
C GLU A 103 -2.26 -7.33 21.86
N LEU A 104 -3.26 -7.97 21.24
CA LEU A 104 -4.67 -7.65 21.39
C LEU A 104 -5.38 -8.71 22.24
N GLU A 105 -5.66 -8.37 23.50
CA GLU A 105 -6.37 -9.26 24.42
C GLU A 105 -7.90 -9.17 24.16
N PRO A 106 -8.59 -10.24 23.75
CA PRO A 106 -10.05 -10.22 23.64
C PRO A 106 -10.68 -10.13 25.03
N VAL A 107 -11.41 -9.04 25.31
CA VAL A 107 -11.96 -8.76 26.66
C VAL A 107 -13.48 -8.78 26.72
N ALA A 108 -14.18 -8.56 25.61
CA ALA A 108 -15.64 -8.62 25.56
C ALA A 108 -16.15 -8.83 24.14
N THR A 109 -17.36 -9.40 24.03
CA THR A 109 -18.13 -9.46 22.80
C THR A 109 -19.59 -9.11 23.09
N PHE A 110 -20.30 -8.57 22.09
CA PHE A 110 -21.73 -8.24 22.21
C PHE A 110 -22.50 -8.76 20.98
N GLY A 111 -23.71 -9.26 21.24
CA GLY A 111 -24.58 -9.91 20.26
C GLY A 111 -24.30 -11.40 20.08
N ALA A 112 -25.24 -12.12 19.45
CA ALA A 112 -25.08 -13.55 19.20
C ALA A 112 -24.19 -13.80 17.96
N PRO A 113 -23.33 -14.84 17.96
CA PRO A 113 -22.59 -15.22 16.75
C PRO A 113 -23.50 -15.39 15.53
N GLY A 114 -23.12 -14.79 14.41
CA GLY A 114 -23.88 -14.82 13.15
C GLY A 114 -25.01 -13.80 13.06
N GLU A 115 -25.29 -13.05 14.12
CA GLU A 115 -26.22 -11.93 14.08
C GLU A 115 -25.63 -10.81 13.21
N PHE A 116 -26.24 -10.53 12.05
CA PHE A 116 -25.84 -9.45 11.15
C PHE A 116 -24.40 -9.46 10.62
N THR A 117 -23.63 -10.54 10.79
CA THR A 117 -22.24 -10.61 10.33
C THR A 117 -22.10 -11.02 8.85
N THR A 118 -23.14 -11.61 8.26
CA THR A 118 -23.13 -12.05 6.86
C THR A 118 -24.20 -11.37 6.02
N ALA A 119 -24.00 -11.32 4.70
CA ALA A 119 -25.09 -11.04 3.78
C ALA A 119 -26.18 -12.12 3.91
N PRO A 120 -27.48 -11.80 3.83
CA PRO A 120 -28.55 -12.79 3.92
C PRO A 120 -28.50 -13.88 2.84
N ASP A 121 -27.94 -13.56 1.67
CA ASP A 121 -27.82 -14.41 0.48
C ASP A 121 -26.42 -15.01 0.27
N ASP A 122 -25.43 -14.64 1.09
CA ASP A 122 -24.08 -15.19 1.00
C ASP A 122 -24.00 -16.57 1.69
N THR A 123 -24.07 -17.63 0.90
CA THR A 123 -23.92 -19.03 1.36
C THR A 123 -22.51 -19.57 1.10
N GLY A 124 -21.53 -18.71 0.87
CA GLY A 124 -20.15 -19.12 0.60
C GLY A 124 -19.42 -19.62 1.86
N PRO A 125 -18.28 -20.31 1.70
CA PRO A 125 -17.50 -20.83 2.82
C PRO A 125 -16.97 -19.73 3.75
N ILE A 126 -16.66 -18.54 3.22
CA ILE A 126 -16.24 -17.40 4.05
C ILE A 126 -17.41 -16.93 4.93
N ALA A 127 -18.64 -16.95 4.43
CA ALA A 127 -19.80 -16.61 5.24
C ALA A 127 -20.03 -17.61 6.38
N ASP A 128 -19.66 -18.89 6.20
CA ASP A 128 -19.73 -19.88 7.29
C ASP A 128 -18.77 -19.53 8.44
N GLU A 129 -17.57 -19.03 8.13
CA GLU A 129 -16.65 -18.48 9.14
C GLU A 129 -17.28 -17.25 9.84
N GLU A 130 -17.81 -16.31 9.06
CA GLU A 130 -18.41 -15.08 9.59
C GLU A 130 -19.63 -15.32 10.48
N ARG A 131 -20.37 -16.41 10.25
CA ARG A 131 -21.47 -16.85 11.13
C ARG A 131 -21.01 -17.27 12.52
N THR A 132 -19.72 -17.50 12.71
CA THR A 132 -19.13 -17.78 14.02
C THR A 132 -18.71 -16.52 14.78
N LEU A 133 -18.68 -15.37 14.10
CA LEU A 133 -18.27 -14.09 14.67
C LEU A 133 -19.45 -13.36 15.33
N PRO A 134 -19.25 -12.68 16.47
CA PRO A 134 -20.27 -11.82 17.07
C PRO A 134 -20.33 -10.45 16.36
N PRO A 135 -21.45 -9.71 16.45
CA PRO A 135 -21.58 -8.35 15.91
C PRO A 135 -20.49 -7.38 16.35
N VAL A 136 -20.10 -7.42 17.63
CA VAL A 136 -19.10 -6.52 18.20
C VAL A 136 -18.10 -7.30 19.03
N GLU A 137 -16.82 -7.03 18.80
CA GLU A 137 -15.69 -7.56 19.56
C GLU A 137 -14.89 -6.41 20.15
N ILE A 138 -14.43 -6.56 21.40
CA ILE A 138 -13.58 -5.59 22.07
C ILE A 138 -12.27 -6.26 22.46
N TYR A 139 -11.19 -5.65 21.99
CA TYR A 139 -9.82 -6.01 22.32
C TYR A 139 -9.21 -4.93 23.19
N ARG A 140 -8.43 -5.32 24.19
CA ARG A 140 -7.63 -4.44 25.04
C ARG A 140 -6.18 -4.47 24.59
N ILE A 141 -5.54 -3.31 24.63
CA ILE A 141 -4.10 -3.12 24.47
C ILE A 141 -3.52 -2.84 25.85
N GLY A 142 -2.55 -3.66 26.27
CA GLY A 142 -1.84 -3.44 27.54
C GLY A 142 -0.91 -2.23 27.47
N GLY A 143 -0.51 -1.69 28.63
CA GLY A 143 0.43 -0.55 28.71
C GLY A 143 -0.21 0.83 28.55
N VAL A 144 -1.55 0.90 28.57
CA VAL A 144 -2.32 2.15 28.57
C VAL A 144 -3.24 2.15 29.79
N ASP A 145 -3.25 3.24 30.56
CA ASP A 145 -4.04 3.36 31.81
C ASP A 145 -5.33 4.18 31.65
N GLY A 146 -5.60 4.65 30.43
CA GLY A 146 -6.78 5.45 30.08
C GLY A 146 -6.70 6.90 30.54
N SER A 147 -5.55 7.36 31.04
CA SER A 147 -5.28 8.78 31.28
C SER A 147 -5.36 9.57 29.97
N ILE A 148 -5.82 10.82 30.05
CA ILE A 148 -5.80 11.75 28.91
C ILE A 148 -4.51 12.58 28.84
N VAL A 149 -3.59 12.36 29.79
CA VAL A 149 -2.27 12.99 29.81
C VAL A 149 -1.21 11.94 30.12
N ARG A 150 -0.03 12.09 29.51
CA ARG A 150 1.14 11.27 29.81
C ARG A 150 2.39 12.13 29.90
N LEU A 151 3.36 11.67 30.68
CA LEU A 151 4.72 12.18 30.65
C LEU A 151 5.57 11.25 29.79
N VAL A 152 6.37 11.81 28.90
CA VAL A 152 7.42 11.11 28.19
C VAL A 152 8.76 11.73 28.54
N ALA A 153 9.81 10.92 28.62
CA ALA A 153 11.15 11.42 28.90
C ALA A 153 11.58 12.41 27.80
N ASP A 154 12.28 13.48 28.18
CA ASP A 154 12.82 14.42 27.20
C ASP A 154 13.96 13.75 26.41
N GLN A 155 13.66 13.41 25.16
CA GLN A 155 14.56 12.75 24.22
C GLN A 155 14.40 13.40 22.84
N PRO A 156 15.46 13.40 22.00
CA PRO A 156 15.34 13.87 20.63
C PRO A 156 14.25 13.13 19.88
N SER A 157 13.33 13.87 19.25
CA SER A 157 12.21 13.33 18.48
C SER A 157 12.70 12.48 17.30
N LEU A 158 11.90 11.51 16.87
CA LEU A 158 12.07 10.86 15.57
C LEU A 158 11.52 11.80 14.49
N LEU A 159 12.38 12.32 13.62
CA LEU A 159 11.97 13.17 12.50
C LEU A 159 11.52 12.30 11.33
N VAL A 160 10.37 12.63 10.76
CA VAL A 160 9.80 11.92 9.60
C VAL A 160 9.56 12.91 8.47
N SER A 161 10.18 12.69 7.32
CA SER A 161 9.74 13.26 6.03
C SER A 161 8.74 12.29 5.42
N GLY A 162 7.47 12.67 5.46
CA GLY A 162 6.33 11.78 5.26
C GLY A 162 5.11 12.26 6.04
N ASP A 163 4.16 11.36 6.31
CA ASP A 163 2.91 11.65 7.01
C ASP A 163 2.48 10.52 7.97
N GLY A 164 1.23 10.54 8.44
CA GLY A 164 0.66 9.54 9.35
C GLY A 164 0.65 8.11 8.81
N TRP A 165 0.71 7.92 7.48
CA TRP A 165 0.81 6.59 6.87
C TRP A 165 2.18 5.94 7.06
N ALA A 166 3.18 6.66 7.59
CA ALA A 166 4.46 6.09 8.00
C ALA A 166 4.36 5.21 9.26
N TYR A 167 3.38 5.43 10.14
CA TYR A 167 3.35 4.80 11.48
C TYR A 167 3.32 3.27 11.46
N PRO A 168 2.49 2.60 10.62
CA PRO A 168 2.50 1.14 10.52
C PRO A 168 3.88 0.59 10.13
N SER A 169 4.54 1.22 9.16
CA SER A 169 5.88 0.82 8.72
C SER A 169 6.94 1.12 9.77
N LEU A 170 6.86 2.27 10.46
CA LEU A 170 7.76 2.59 11.56
C LEU A 170 7.62 1.57 12.72
N ALA A 171 6.40 1.15 13.05
CA ALA A 171 6.15 0.10 14.04
C ALA A 171 6.70 -1.26 13.59
N GLN A 172 6.43 -1.65 12.35
CA GLN A 172 6.94 -2.89 11.75
C GLN A 172 8.48 -2.96 11.74
N SER A 173 9.12 -1.83 11.43
CA SER A 173 10.58 -1.67 11.45
C SER A 173 11.18 -1.43 12.84
N SER A 174 10.38 -1.56 13.91
CA SER A 174 10.78 -1.34 15.32
C SER A 174 11.35 0.06 15.59
N LEU A 175 10.92 1.06 14.82
CA LEU A 175 11.28 2.48 14.98
C LEU A 175 10.31 3.24 15.88
N LEU A 176 9.22 2.61 16.30
CA LEU A 176 8.29 3.11 17.33
C LEU A 176 8.31 2.20 18.58
N PRO A 177 9.44 2.07 19.31
CA PRO A 177 9.46 1.30 20.54
C PRO A 177 8.56 1.94 21.61
N ASP A 178 8.03 1.12 22.51
CA ASP A 178 7.27 1.59 23.66
C ASP A 178 8.12 2.54 24.53
N GLY A 179 7.56 3.70 24.88
CA GLY A 179 8.30 4.75 25.60
C GLY A 179 9.42 5.43 24.79
N GLY A 180 9.51 5.15 23.49
CA GLY A 180 10.41 5.84 22.58
C GLY A 180 10.06 7.32 22.35
N PRO A 181 10.93 8.07 21.67
CA PRO A 181 10.71 9.49 21.44
C PRO A 181 9.43 9.76 20.62
N PRO A 182 8.82 10.95 20.78
CA PRO A 182 7.71 11.38 19.93
C PRO A 182 8.17 11.52 18.47
N VAL A 183 7.22 11.42 17.54
CA VAL A 183 7.41 11.66 16.11
C VAL A 183 7.05 13.10 15.78
N GLU A 184 7.89 13.73 14.97
CA GLU A 184 7.62 15.05 14.40
C GLU A 184 7.83 15.02 12.88
N TYR A 185 6.92 15.67 12.15
CA TYR A 185 7.03 15.78 10.69
C TYR A 185 7.97 16.92 10.33
N THR A 186 8.96 16.64 9.50
CA THR A 186 9.93 17.62 9.01
C THR A 186 9.26 18.78 8.28
N ALA A 187 8.23 18.50 7.48
CA ALA A 187 7.38 19.48 6.80
C ALA A 187 6.58 20.42 7.72
N SER A 188 6.50 20.12 9.03
CA SER A 188 5.87 21.00 10.04
C SER A 188 6.87 21.86 10.80
N LEU A 189 8.16 21.76 10.48
CA LEU A 189 9.25 22.48 11.13
C LEU A 189 9.80 23.57 10.23
N GLU A 190 10.00 24.75 10.79
CA GLU A 190 10.80 25.80 10.13
C GLU A 190 12.28 25.38 10.06
N PRO A 191 13.09 25.92 9.13
CA PRO A 191 14.50 25.53 8.98
C PRO A 191 15.32 25.61 10.26
N ASP A 192 15.13 26.66 11.06
CA ASP A 192 15.81 26.83 12.35
C ASP A 192 15.43 25.72 13.35
N GLN A 193 14.16 25.31 13.36
CA GLN A 193 13.67 24.24 14.23
C GLN A 193 14.21 22.89 13.74
N LEU A 194 14.19 22.64 12.44
CA LEU A 194 14.76 21.42 11.86
C LEU A 194 16.24 21.28 12.22
N ALA A 195 17.04 22.35 12.06
CA ALA A 195 18.44 22.37 12.45
C ALA A 195 18.63 22.08 13.95
N GLU A 196 17.84 22.72 14.83
CA GLU A 196 17.90 22.48 16.28
C GLU A 196 17.66 21.02 16.65
N ARG A 197 16.69 20.36 16.01
CA ARG A 197 16.39 18.94 16.27
C ARG A 197 17.50 18.02 15.81
N LEU A 198 18.02 18.26 14.60
CA LEU A 198 19.12 17.48 14.05
C LEU A 198 20.39 17.62 14.92
N GLU A 199 20.71 18.84 15.36
CA GLU A 199 21.81 19.12 16.29
C GLU A 199 21.61 18.48 17.67
N ALA A 200 20.37 18.38 18.14
CA ALA A 200 20.01 17.66 19.36
C ALA A 200 20.13 16.13 19.23
N GLY A 201 20.42 15.62 18.02
CA GLY A 201 20.63 14.20 17.75
C GLY A 201 19.37 13.44 17.32
N SER A 202 18.34 14.15 16.86
CA SER A 202 17.16 13.51 16.29
C SER A 202 17.51 12.66 15.05
N PRO A 203 17.15 11.37 15.01
CA PRO A 203 17.27 10.56 13.81
C PRO A 203 16.24 11.00 12.77
N LEU A 204 16.55 10.77 11.48
CA LEU A 204 15.70 11.10 10.34
C LEU A 204 15.21 9.83 9.63
N VAL A 205 13.92 9.79 9.33
CA VAL A 205 13.32 8.79 8.44
C VAL A 205 12.65 9.50 7.28
N ILE A 206 13.00 9.12 6.05
CA ILE A 206 12.35 9.59 4.82
C ILE A 206 11.45 8.46 4.30
N THR A 207 10.18 8.76 4.06
CA THR A 207 9.19 7.79 3.58
C THR A 207 8.55 8.23 2.27
N ASP A 208 7.85 7.31 1.59
CA ASP A 208 7.03 7.64 0.42
C ASP A 208 5.55 7.87 0.77
N THR A 209 5.22 8.17 2.02
CA THR A 209 3.85 8.03 2.52
C THR A 209 2.95 9.24 2.24
N ASN A 210 3.51 10.47 2.25
CA ASN A 210 2.78 11.69 1.91
C ASN A 210 2.59 11.84 0.38
N ARG A 211 1.89 10.90 -0.25
CA ARG A 211 1.74 10.85 -1.71
C ARG A 211 0.85 11.97 -2.22
N ARG A 212 1.30 12.69 -3.25
CA ARG A 212 0.49 13.66 -4.00
C ARG A 212 -0.67 12.94 -4.67
N ARG A 213 -1.88 13.07 -4.11
CA ARG A 213 -3.07 12.39 -4.60
C ARG A 213 -4.29 13.31 -4.55
N LEU A 214 -5.18 13.13 -5.51
CA LEU A 214 -6.48 13.74 -5.44
C LEU A 214 -7.35 12.96 -4.44
N ARG A 215 -7.52 13.51 -3.24
CA ARG A 215 -8.48 13.03 -2.24
C ARG A 215 -9.84 13.67 -2.48
N VAL A 216 -10.85 12.83 -2.73
CA VAL A 216 -12.24 13.27 -2.96
C VAL A 216 -13.17 12.52 -2.01
N MET A 217 -14.32 13.12 -1.70
CA MET A 217 -15.38 12.37 -1.04
C MET A 217 -16.24 11.70 -2.10
N LEU A 218 -16.31 10.38 -2.07
CA LEU A 218 -17.23 9.59 -2.88
C LEU A 218 -18.32 9.03 -1.96
N SER A 219 -19.56 9.47 -2.20
CA SER A 219 -20.65 9.32 -1.24
C SER A 219 -20.28 9.97 0.09
N TYR A 220 -19.65 9.23 1.00
CA TYR A 220 -19.24 9.69 2.34
C TYR A 220 -17.86 9.20 2.72
N GLU A 221 -17.17 8.47 1.84
CA GLU A 221 -15.86 7.92 2.15
C GLU A 221 -14.77 8.61 1.32
N PRO A 222 -13.54 8.70 1.88
CA PRO A 222 -12.41 9.19 1.13
C PRO A 222 -12.08 8.22 -0.01
N ASP A 223 -11.99 8.78 -1.21
CA ASP A 223 -11.57 8.11 -2.44
C ASP A 223 -10.28 8.80 -2.92
N TYR A 224 -9.29 7.99 -3.28
CA TYR A 224 -7.95 8.44 -3.64
C TYR A 224 -7.66 8.09 -5.10
N SER A 225 -7.15 9.06 -5.86
CA SER A 225 -6.52 8.79 -7.15
C SER A 225 -5.23 7.96 -6.97
N HIS A 226 -4.64 7.57 -8.09
CA HIS A 226 -3.24 7.18 -8.12
C HIS A 226 -2.35 8.36 -7.70
N THR A 227 -1.09 8.07 -7.37
CA THR A 227 -0.06 9.09 -7.14
C THR A 227 0.12 9.92 -8.39
N LEU A 228 0.02 11.24 -8.27
CA LEU A 228 0.12 12.18 -9.38
C LEU A 228 1.57 12.62 -9.56
N ALA A 229 1.94 12.96 -10.79
CA ALA A 229 3.23 13.58 -11.07
C ALA A 229 3.28 15.02 -10.55
N ASP A 230 4.49 15.58 -10.46
CA ASP A 230 4.67 17.00 -10.09
C ASP A 230 3.91 17.92 -11.07
N GLY A 231 3.20 18.90 -10.53
CA GLY A 231 2.33 19.80 -11.30
C GLY A 231 1.13 19.15 -12.00
N GLU A 232 0.92 17.83 -11.89
CA GLU A 232 -0.23 17.17 -12.50
C GLU A 232 -1.53 17.51 -11.75
N GLU A 233 -2.56 17.82 -12.53
CA GLU A 233 -3.92 18.00 -12.05
C GLU A 233 -4.88 17.10 -12.83
N LEU A 234 -5.81 16.49 -12.10
CA LEU A 234 -6.96 15.79 -12.70
C LEU A 234 -8.10 16.79 -12.90
N ASP A 235 -9.31 16.48 -12.43
CA ASP A 235 -10.46 17.40 -12.52
C ASP A 235 -10.33 18.64 -11.61
N ARG A 236 -9.35 18.63 -10.69
CA ARG A 236 -9.02 19.71 -9.76
C ARG A 236 -7.62 19.46 -9.15
N ALA A 237 -7.02 20.52 -8.62
CA ALA A 237 -5.77 20.42 -7.87
C ALA A 237 -5.89 19.48 -6.65
N PRO A 238 -4.87 18.64 -6.38
CA PRO A 238 -4.75 17.91 -5.13
C PRO A 238 -4.54 18.89 -3.96
N ARG A 239 -4.76 18.42 -2.73
CA ARG A 239 -4.51 19.21 -1.52
C ARG A 239 -3.30 18.64 -0.80
N THR A 240 -2.29 19.48 -0.62
CA THR A 240 -1.11 19.21 0.21
C THR A 240 -1.49 19.13 1.68
N LEU A 241 -0.96 18.15 2.41
CA LEU A 241 -1.19 18.02 3.86
C LEU A 241 -0.61 19.20 4.64
N PHE A 242 0.66 19.55 4.38
CA PHE A 242 1.42 20.55 5.13
C PHE A 242 1.45 21.95 4.50
N GLY A 243 0.86 22.12 3.31
CA GLY A 243 0.99 23.37 2.54
C GLY A 243 2.34 23.53 1.84
N ASP A 244 3.17 22.48 1.83
CA ASP A 244 4.45 22.37 1.14
C ASP A 244 4.40 21.19 0.17
N GLU A 245 4.56 21.45 -1.13
CA GLU A 245 4.58 20.41 -2.17
C GLU A 245 5.91 19.63 -2.18
N THR A 246 6.99 20.18 -1.62
CA THR A 246 8.30 19.50 -1.53
C THR A 246 8.31 18.36 -0.52
N ALA A 247 7.32 18.38 0.39
CA ALA A 247 7.05 17.32 1.35
C ALA A 247 6.24 16.15 0.76
N GLU A 248 5.80 16.22 -0.50
CA GLU A 248 5.00 15.18 -1.13
C GLU A 248 5.85 14.18 -1.93
N SER A 249 5.44 12.92 -1.91
CA SER A 249 5.93 11.91 -2.85
C SER A 249 5.14 11.98 -4.15
N VAL A 250 5.81 12.01 -5.29
CA VAL A 250 5.18 12.17 -6.62
C VAL A 250 5.46 10.99 -7.54
N ALA A 251 4.60 10.80 -8.55
CA ALA A 251 4.92 9.90 -9.65
C ALA A 251 6.02 10.52 -10.51
N TRP A 252 7.02 9.72 -10.86
CA TRP A 252 8.15 10.14 -11.66
C TRP A 252 8.42 9.11 -12.74
N PHE A 253 8.69 9.59 -13.95
CA PHE A 253 9.03 8.77 -15.10
C PHE A 253 10.42 9.19 -15.61
N PRO A 254 11.31 8.25 -15.98
CA PRO A 254 12.64 8.58 -16.50
C PRO A 254 12.60 9.57 -17.66
N ASP A 255 11.85 9.23 -18.71
CA ASP A 255 11.84 9.99 -19.96
C ASP A 255 10.55 10.83 -20.16
N ALA A 256 9.68 10.91 -19.16
CA ALA A 256 8.45 11.70 -19.22
C ALA A 256 8.24 12.60 -17.99
N ASP A 257 7.58 13.74 -18.21
CA ASP A 257 7.11 14.61 -17.14
C ASP A 257 5.75 14.12 -16.62
N THR A 258 4.85 13.69 -17.52
CA THR A 258 3.53 13.16 -17.13
C THR A 258 3.01 12.11 -18.12
N ILE A 259 2.21 11.17 -17.60
CA ILE A 259 1.43 10.22 -18.41
C ILE A 259 -0.05 10.37 -18.02
N LYS A 260 -0.88 10.82 -18.95
CA LYS A 260 -2.26 11.22 -18.69
C LYS A 260 -3.26 10.42 -19.51
N LEU A 261 -4.44 10.24 -18.94
CA LEU A 261 -5.63 9.78 -19.66
C LEU A 261 -6.63 10.93 -19.77
N SER A 262 -7.06 11.25 -21.00
CA SER A 262 -8.02 12.32 -21.26
C SER A 262 -9.42 11.98 -20.74
N GLY A 263 -10.21 13.01 -20.44
CA GLY A 263 -11.56 12.86 -19.88
C GLY A 263 -11.55 12.54 -18.38
N ALA A 264 -12.73 12.27 -17.82
CA ALA A 264 -12.85 11.94 -16.40
C ALA A 264 -12.10 10.63 -16.09
N GLN A 265 -11.09 10.70 -15.22
CA GLN A 265 -10.36 9.53 -14.73
C GLN A 265 -11.07 8.83 -13.57
N ARG A 266 -12.01 9.52 -12.92
CA ARG A 266 -12.85 8.96 -11.88
C ARG A 266 -14.19 8.51 -12.45
N SER A 267 -14.59 7.29 -12.11
CA SER A 267 -15.90 6.75 -12.49
C SER A 267 -16.98 7.10 -11.45
N VAL A 268 -18.25 6.82 -11.76
CA VAL A 268 -19.34 6.90 -10.77
C VAL A 268 -19.06 6.00 -9.55
N SER A 269 -18.31 4.90 -9.73
CA SER A 269 -17.90 3.98 -8.67
C SER A 269 -16.58 4.38 -7.98
N GLY A 270 -16.05 5.58 -8.22
CA GLY A 270 -14.80 6.05 -7.60
C GLY A 270 -13.58 5.93 -8.49
N SER A 271 -12.43 6.21 -7.88
CA SER A 271 -11.10 6.15 -8.49
C SER A 271 -10.62 4.70 -8.58
N ARG A 272 -9.80 4.40 -9.59
CA ARG A 272 -9.24 3.06 -9.81
C ARG A 272 -7.72 3.15 -9.98
N PRO A 273 -6.97 3.40 -8.89
CA PRO A 273 -5.53 3.59 -8.98
C PRO A 273 -4.77 2.36 -9.52
N TRP A 274 -5.34 1.15 -9.39
CA TRP A 274 -4.84 -0.09 -10.01
C TRP A 274 -5.05 -0.17 -11.53
N SER A 275 -5.68 0.83 -12.14
CA SER A 275 -5.96 0.94 -13.58
C SER A 275 -5.59 2.35 -14.06
N ARG A 276 -4.48 2.88 -13.55
CA ARG A 276 -3.98 4.22 -13.85
C ARG A 276 -3.31 4.29 -15.25
N PRO A 277 -3.10 5.49 -15.82
CA PRO A 277 -2.59 5.64 -17.18
C PRO A 277 -1.21 5.02 -17.41
N SER A 278 -0.32 5.06 -16.41
CA SER A 278 1.04 4.50 -16.47
C SER A 278 1.09 2.98 -16.60
N ASN A 279 0.02 2.27 -16.22
CA ASN A 279 -0.10 0.82 -16.46
C ASN A 279 -0.20 0.44 -17.95
N ALA A 280 -0.27 1.42 -18.85
CA ALA A 280 -0.18 1.16 -20.29
C ALA A 280 1.24 1.38 -20.84
N PHE A 281 2.24 1.60 -19.98
CA PHE A 281 3.60 1.96 -20.36
C PHE A 281 4.67 1.31 -19.45
N ASP A 282 4.29 0.36 -18.61
CA ASP A 282 5.14 -0.22 -17.57
C ASP A 282 5.73 -1.59 -17.97
N GLY A 283 5.38 -2.11 -19.16
CA GLY A 283 5.81 -3.40 -19.67
C GLY A 283 5.34 -4.61 -18.84
N ASP A 284 4.41 -4.43 -17.90
CA ASP A 284 3.88 -5.52 -17.07
C ASP A 284 2.59 -6.08 -17.69
N PRO A 285 2.60 -7.30 -18.24
CA PRO A 285 1.40 -7.88 -18.87
C PRO A 285 0.28 -8.19 -17.87
N ALA A 286 0.52 -8.07 -16.56
CA ALA A 286 -0.50 -8.21 -15.52
C ALA A 286 -1.24 -6.88 -15.22
N THR A 287 -0.71 -5.75 -15.67
CA THR A 287 -1.33 -4.43 -15.53
C THR A 287 -1.93 -3.98 -16.86
N GLN A 288 -2.85 -3.03 -16.77
CA GLN A 288 -3.47 -2.38 -17.93
C GLN A 288 -4.27 -1.17 -17.46
N VAL A 289 -4.47 -0.20 -18.35
CA VAL A 289 -5.55 0.77 -18.17
C VAL A 289 -6.86 0.20 -18.70
N VAL A 290 -7.89 0.18 -17.87
CA VAL A 290 -9.22 -0.35 -18.21
C VAL A 290 -10.25 0.76 -18.30
N LEU A 291 -10.82 0.92 -19.49
CA LEU A 291 -11.88 1.88 -19.79
C LEU A 291 -13.23 1.16 -19.83
N ARG A 292 -14.27 1.73 -19.21
CA ARG A 292 -15.64 1.18 -19.28
C ARG A 292 -16.41 1.82 -20.43
N ARG A 293 -17.21 1.02 -21.14
CA ARG A 293 -18.11 1.51 -22.20
C ARG A 293 -19.06 2.60 -21.72
N SER A 294 -19.54 2.49 -20.47
CA SER A 294 -20.41 3.48 -19.82
C SER A 294 -19.79 4.87 -19.71
N ASP A 295 -18.46 4.94 -19.69
CA ASP A 295 -17.71 6.16 -19.40
C ASP A 295 -17.29 6.89 -20.69
N GLY A 296 -17.70 6.36 -21.86
CA GLY A 296 -17.36 6.88 -23.19
C GLY A 296 -15.89 6.59 -23.55
N VAL A 297 -15.66 5.62 -24.43
CA VAL A 297 -14.30 5.14 -24.74
C VAL A 297 -13.77 5.74 -26.04
N SER A 298 -14.63 5.95 -27.03
CA SER A 298 -14.23 6.61 -28.28
C SER A 298 -13.92 8.08 -28.01
N GLY A 299 -12.76 8.54 -28.46
CA GLY A 299 -12.23 9.88 -28.21
C GLY A 299 -11.38 10.00 -26.93
N ARG A 300 -11.33 8.97 -26.07
CA ARG A 300 -10.36 8.91 -24.97
C ARG A 300 -8.95 8.81 -25.54
N ALA A 301 -7.98 9.39 -24.86
CA ALA A 301 -6.59 9.39 -25.29
C ALA A 301 -5.62 9.20 -24.13
N LEU A 302 -4.60 8.38 -24.34
CA LEU A 302 -3.43 8.31 -23.48
C LEU A 302 -2.38 9.25 -24.04
N ARG A 303 -1.82 10.12 -23.20
CA ARG A 303 -0.83 11.11 -23.60
C ARG A 303 0.41 10.99 -22.72
N VAL A 304 1.57 10.89 -23.36
CA VAL A 304 2.88 10.99 -22.73
C VAL A 304 3.44 12.37 -23.09
N ASP A 305 3.70 13.19 -22.08
CA ASP A 305 4.47 14.42 -22.21
C ASP A 305 5.93 14.08 -21.86
N PHE A 306 6.82 14.08 -22.86
CA PHE A 306 8.22 13.71 -22.65
C PHE A 306 8.97 14.81 -21.90
N ARG A 307 9.96 14.41 -21.08
CA ARG A 307 10.81 15.34 -20.32
C ARG A 307 11.68 16.22 -21.25
N GLY A 308 11.98 15.69 -22.42
CA GLY A 308 12.63 16.40 -23.53
C GLY A 308 12.16 15.84 -24.87
N ALA A 309 12.47 16.53 -25.96
CA ALA A 309 12.05 16.08 -27.29
C ALA A 309 12.70 14.74 -27.66
N GLU A 310 11.89 13.69 -27.81
CA GLU A 310 12.35 12.34 -28.14
C GLU A 310 12.24 12.05 -29.62
N THR A 311 13.22 11.31 -30.17
CA THR A 311 13.18 10.88 -31.58
C THR A 311 12.61 9.47 -31.68
N ILE A 312 11.41 9.35 -32.25
CA ILE A 312 10.70 8.08 -32.39
C ILE A 312 10.33 7.81 -33.83
N ASN A 313 10.36 6.53 -34.21
CA ASN A 313 10.02 6.02 -35.53
C ASN A 313 9.25 4.69 -35.48
N GLN A 314 9.09 4.14 -34.29
CA GLN A 314 8.42 2.87 -34.05
C GLN A 314 7.68 2.94 -32.72
N MET A 315 6.55 2.24 -32.63
CA MET A 315 5.86 1.96 -31.38
C MET A 315 5.28 0.55 -31.40
N HIS A 316 5.13 -0.03 -30.22
CA HIS A 316 4.41 -1.28 -29.97
C HIS A 316 3.15 -0.98 -29.17
N ILE A 317 2.05 -1.67 -29.45
CA ILE A 317 0.77 -1.52 -28.72
C ILE A 317 0.16 -2.89 -28.45
N ASP A 318 -0.13 -3.14 -27.17
CA ASP A 318 -0.87 -4.30 -26.70
C ASP A 318 -2.28 -3.89 -26.24
N VAL A 319 -3.29 -4.39 -26.96
CA VAL A 319 -4.70 -4.15 -26.64
C VAL A 319 -5.31 -5.38 -26.02
N ALA A 320 -5.74 -5.30 -24.76
CA ALA A 320 -6.44 -6.37 -24.09
C ALA A 320 -7.93 -6.41 -24.49
N ASN A 321 -8.37 -7.53 -25.06
CA ASN A 321 -9.78 -7.76 -25.40
C ASN A 321 -10.48 -8.57 -24.32
N VAL A 322 -11.69 -8.18 -23.93
CA VAL A 322 -12.52 -9.01 -23.04
C VAL A 322 -13.22 -10.09 -23.87
N VAL A 323 -12.48 -11.17 -24.16
CA VAL A 323 -12.92 -12.51 -24.61
C VAL A 323 -13.56 -12.63 -26.01
N GLY A 324 -12.88 -13.40 -26.88
CA GLY A 324 -13.51 -14.34 -27.83
C GLY A 324 -14.29 -13.80 -29.03
N THR A 325 -14.41 -12.49 -29.20
CA THR A 325 -15.11 -11.86 -30.33
C THR A 325 -14.23 -10.80 -30.99
N ASN A 326 -14.57 -10.37 -32.22
CA ASN A 326 -13.98 -9.16 -32.84
C ASN A 326 -14.45 -7.86 -32.11
N ASP A 327 -14.73 -7.95 -30.82
CA ASP A 327 -15.18 -6.86 -29.96
C ASP A 327 -13.97 -6.28 -29.23
N GLY A 328 -13.80 -4.96 -29.24
CA GLY A 328 -12.60 -4.34 -28.68
C GLY A 328 -12.25 -3.01 -29.33
N ILE A 329 -11.07 -2.50 -29.01
CA ILE A 329 -10.49 -1.31 -29.64
C ILE A 329 -9.97 -1.73 -31.02
N THR A 330 -10.49 -1.13 -32.08
CA THR A 330 -10.17 -1.50 -33.47
C THR A 330 -9.29 -0.49 -34.18
N ARG A 331 -9.29 0.77 -33.73
CA ARG A 331 -8.44 1.83 -34.30
C ARG A 331 -7.98 2.82 -33.24
N ALA A 332 -6.77 3.32 -33.43
CA ALA A 332 -6.23 4.45 -32.69
C ALA A 332 -5.66 5.51 -33.65
N GLU A 333 -5.63 6.75 -33.21
CA GLU A 333 -4.91 7.85 -33.86
C GLU A 333 -3.74 8.25 -32.97
N VAL A 334 -2.53 8.31 -33.52
CA VAL A 334 -1.32 8.69 -32.79
C VAL A 334 -0.94 10.09 -33.24
N ALA A 335 -1.09 11.07 -32.36
CA ALA A 335 -0.77 12.47 -32.63
C ALA A 335 0.57 12.87 -32.00
N PHE A 336 1.34 13.68 -32.73
CA PHE A 336 2.65 14.18 -32.33
C PHE A 336 2.66 15.71 -32.17
N SER A 337 3.70 16.24 -31.56
CA SER A 337 3.85 17.69 -31.28
C SER A 337 3.98 18.58 -32.53
N ASP A 338 4.41 18.01 -33.66
CA ASP A 338 4.46 18.71 -34.95
C ASP A 338 3.08 18.82 -35.65
N GLY A 339 2.02 18.28 -35.02
CA GLY A 339 0.66 18.27 -35.54
C GLY A 339 0.36 17.12 -36.52
N THR A 340 1.32 16.24 -36.76
CA THR A 340 1.08 15.03 -37.56
C THR A 340 0.26 14.00 -36.80
N VAL A 341 -0.47 13.16 -37.54
CA VAL A 341 -1.32 12.10 -36.99
C VAL A 341 -1.16 10.84 -37.83
N GLU A 342 -0.85 9.72 -37.18
CA GLU A 342 -0.83 8.38 -37.79
C GLU A 342 -2.11 7.62 -37.41
N GLN A 343 -2.69 6.89 -38.37
CA GLN A 343 -3.90 6.10 -38.16
C GLN A 343 -3.54 4.62 -38.03
N ILE A 344 -3.80 4.04 -36.87
CA ILE A 344 -3.40 2.68 -36.55
C ILE A 344 -4.61 1.75 -36.61
N ASP A 345 -4.52 0.75 -37.47
CA ASP A 345 -5.50 -0.34 -37.54
C ASP A 345 -5.10 -1.44 -36.58
N LEU A 346 -5.68 -1.38 -35.38
CA LEU A 346 -5.38 -2.34 -34.32
C LEU A 346 -5.89 -3.73 -34.67
N THR A 347 -6.79 -3.90 -35.65
CA THR A 347 -7.29 -5.23 -36.05
C THR A 347 -6.29 -6.08 -36.82
N LYS A 348 -5.18 -5.49 -37.29
CA LYS A 348 -4.13 -6.21 -38.03
C LYS A 348 -3.09 -6.86 -37.14
N GLY A 349 -3.13 -6.60 -35.84
CA GLY A 349 -2.21 -7.21 -34.89
C GLY A 349 -2.37 -8.72 -34.80
N ALA A 350 -1.26 -9.40 -34.51
CA ALA A 350 -1.29 -10.81 -34.16
C ALA A 350 -2.02 -10.97 -32.83
N LEU A 351 -2.77 -12.06 -32.69
CA LEU A 351 -3.11 -12.55 -31.36
C LEU A 351 -1.84 -13.19 -30.84
N ASP A 352 -1.11 -12.45 -30.01
CA ASP A 352 0.14 -12.90 -29.43
C ASP A 352 -0.05 -13.18 -27.94
N GLY A 353 0.71 -14.15 -27.46
CA GLY A 353 0.72 -14.51 -26.05
C GLY A 353 -0.55 -15.19 -25.51
N PRO A 354 -0.60 -15.45 -24.20
CA PRO A 354 -1.58 -16.33 -23.57
C PRO A 354 -2.82 -15.56 -23.03
N PHE A 355 -3.01 -14.33 -23.48
CA PHE A 355 -4.20 -13.49 -23.24
C PHE A 355 -4.88 -13.20 -24.58
N PRO A 356 -6.16 -12.82 -24.64
CA PRO A 356 -6.74 -12.18 -25.83
C PRO A 356 -6.18 -10.76 -26.04
N VAL A 357 -4.87 -10.57 -25.86
CA VAL A 357 -4.15 -9.36 -26.20
C VAL A 357 -3.88 -9.41 -27.70
N ARG A 358 -3.98 -8.23 -28.33
CA ARG A 358 -3.64 -8.06 -29.72
C ARG A 358 -2.48 -7.10 -29.80
N SER A 359 -1.36 -7.62 -30.29
CA SER A 359 -0.08 -6.92 -30.36
C SER A 359 0.11 -6.33 -31.75
N VAL A 360 0.47 -5.05 -31.80
CA VAL A 360 0.59 -4.27 -33.04
C VAL A 360 1.89 -3.48 -33.01
N ASP A 361 2.82 -3.86 -33.88
CA ASP A 361 3.98 -3.03 -34.20
C ASP A 361 3.62 -2.00 -35.28
N VAL A 362 4.04 -0.76 -35.05
CA VAL A 362 3.79 0.35 -35.95
C VAL A 362 5.11 1.04 -36.25
N GLU A 363 5.40 1.21 -37.54
CA GLU A 363 6.50 2.06 -38.02
C GLU A 363 5.94 3.33 -38.66
N PHE A 364 6.62 4.45 -38.44
CA PHE A 364 6.31 5.73 -39.07
C PHE A 364 7.60 6.53 -39.31
N PRO A 365 7.59 7.56 -40.18
CA PRO A 365 8.76 8.41 -40.39
C PRO A 365 9.31 8.96 -39.08
N ALA A 366 10.63 8.79 -38.87
CA ALA A 366 11.32 9.27 -37.69
C ALA A 366 11.08 10.77 -37.48
N ARG A 367 10.67 11.14 -36.27
CA ARG A 367 10.40 12.54 -35.90
C ARG A 367 10.76 12.80 -34.46
N SER A 368 11.23 14.00 -34.19
CA SER A 368 11.45 14.51 -32.84
C SER A 368 10.15 15.12 -32.33
N THR A 369 9.72 14.74 -31.13
CA THR A 369 8.45 15.18 -30.56
C THR A 369 8.54 15.40 -29.06
N ASP A 370 7.83 16.41 -28.55
CA ASP A 370 7.71 16.67 -27.10
C ASP A 370 6.60 15.83 -26.45
N PHE A 371 5.68 15.26 -27.26
CA PHE A 371 4.63 14.39 -26.75
C PHE A 371 4.17 13.36 -27.78
N VAL A 372 3.54 12.30 -27.27
CA VAL A 372 2.72 11.37 -28.06
C VAL A 372 1.34 11.25 -27.42
N GLU A 373 0.29 11.34 -28.24
CA GLU A 373 -1.08 11.11 -27.80
C GLU A 373 -1.74 9.99 -28.63
N VAL A 374 -2.08 8.88 -27.97
CA VAL A 374 -2.77 7.72 -28.54
C VAL A 374 -4.27 7.83 -28.25
N ARG A 375 -5.04 8.27 -29.24
CA ARG A 375 -6.49 8.48 -29.17
C ARG A 375 -7.27 7.31 -29.72
N LEU A 376 -8.22 6.80 -28.96
CA LEU A 376 -9.05 5.65 -29.34
C LEU A 376 -10.18 6.09 -30.28
N SER A 377 -10.11 5.71 -31.56
CA SER A 377 -11.03 6.19 -32.61
C SER A 377 -11.98 5.13 -33.14
N GLY A 378 -11.70 3.84 -32.92
CA GLY A 378 -12.54 2.72 -33.38
C GLY A 378 -12.83 1.75 -32.25
N ILE A 379 -14.11 1.42 -32.06
CA ILE A 379 -14.55 0.39 -31.11
C ILE A 379 -15.57 -0.48 -31.83
N ALA A 380 -15.40 -1.79 -31.76
CA ALA A 380 -16.35 -2.77 -32.28
C ALA A 380 -17.00 -3.57 -31.15
N GLY A 381 -18.18 -4.11 -31.43
CA GLY A 381 -18.78 -5.11 -30.57
C GLY A 381 -19.51 -4.58 -29.33
N THR A 382 -19.74 -5.50 -28.39
CA THR A 382 -20.59 -5.32 -27.20
C THR A 382 -19.83 -5.37 -25.87
N ALA A 383 -18.51 -5.48 -25.91
CA ALA A 383 -17.64 -5.47 -24.74
C ALA A 383 -17.97 -4.28 -23.81
N ARG A 384 -18.01 -4.56 -22.50
CA ARG A 384 -18.31 -3.58 -21.44
C ARG A 384 -17.07 -2.84 -20.97
N GLN A 385 -15.89 -3.42 -21.17
CA GLN A 385 -14.59 -2.90 -20.77
C GLN A 385 -13.59 -3.08 -21.91
N PHE A 386 -12.61 -2.17 -21.98
CA PHE A 386 -11.58 -2.13 -23.01
C PHE A 386 -10.25 -1.84 -22.33
N GLY A 387 -9.25 -2.67 -22.57
CA GLY A 387 -7.93 -2.56 -21.95
C GLY A 387 -6.85 -2.17 -22.94
N ILE A 388 -5.89 -1.38 -22.48
CA ILE A 388 -4.59 -1.20 -23.14
C ILE A 388 -3.56 -1.67 -22.12
N ALA A 389 -2.85 -2.73 -22.47
CA ALA A 389 -1.90 -3.41 -21.59
C ALA A 389 -0.51 -2.78 -21.73
N ASP A 390 -0.07 -2.46 -22.94
CA ASP A 390 1.22 -1.81 -23.15
C ASP A 390 1.20 -0.89 -24.37
N ILE A 391 2.01 0.16 -24.29
CA ILE A 391 2.42 1.06 -25.36
C ILE A 391 3.89 1.35 -25.08
N SER A 392 4.78 0.87 -25.94
CA SER A 392 6.22 1.06 -25.77
C SER A 392 6.87 1.65 -27.00
N PHE A 393 7.93 2.41 -26.77
CA PHE A 393 8.76 3.04 -27.80
C PHE A 393 10.20 2.56 -27.61
N PRO A 394 10.87 2.05 -28.66
CA PRO A 394 12.24 1.57 -28.51
C PRO A 394 13.18 2.64 -27.94
N GLY A 395 13.85 2.32 -26.82
CA GLY A 395 14.84 3.20 -26.18
C GLY A 395 14.28 4.27 -25.26
N ILE A 396 12.97 4.27 -24.97
CA ILE A 396 12.32 5.19 -24.03
C ILE A 396 11.80 4.39 -22.83
N ASP A 397 12.15 4.83 -21.63
CA ASP A 397 11.70 4.27 -20.36
C ASP A 397 10.61 5.15 -19.73
N LEU A 398 9.39 4.62 -19.76
CA LEU A 398 8.18 5.23 -19.23
C LEU A 398 7.69 4.56 -17.95
N THR A 399 8.54 3.73 -17.34
CA THR A 399 8.23 3.03 -16.10
C THR A 399 7.98 4.03 -14.98
N GLU A 400 6.87 3.88 -14.26
CA GLU A 400 6.55 4.71 -13.10
C GLU A 400 7.41 4.33 -11.88
N TYR A 401 8.03 5.34 -11.27
CA TYR A 401 8.61 5.29 -9.93
C TYR A 401 7.87 6.27 -9.03
N VAL A 402 7.76 5.96 -7.74
CA VAL A 402 7.37 6.96 -6.74
C VAL A 402 8.63 7.63 -6.22
N GLU A 403 8.77 8.92 -6.48
CA GLU A 403 9.85 9.75 -5.93
C GLU A 403 9.49 10.16 -4.50
N ALA A 404 10.41 9.91 -3.57
CA ALA A 404 10.25 10.34 -2.18
C ALA A 404 10.36 11.87 -2.05
N PRO A 405 9.83 12.46 -0.95
CA PRO A 405 9.92 13.90 -0.72
C PRO A 405 11.36 14.43 -0.71
N ASP A 406 11.53 15.68 -1.12
CA ASP A 406 12.83 16.38 -1.15
C ASP A 406 12.91 17.58 -0.19
N ASP A 407 11.93 17.75 0.70
CA ASP A 407 11.82 18.85 1.68
C ASP A 407 13.09 19.04 2.52
N VAL A 408 13.63 17.98 3.14
CA VAL A 408 14.86 18.04 3.94
C VAL A 408 16.08 18.38 3.08
N LEU A 409 16.15 17.83 1.86
CA LEU A 409 17.22 18.14 0.91
C LEU A 409 17.17 19.62 0.49
N ARG A 410 15.98 20.16 0.22
CA ARG A 410 15.81 21.57 -0.11
C ARG A 410 16.12 22.48 1.05
N ALA A 411 15.69 22.12 2.27
CA ALA A 411 16.05 22.85 3.48
C ALA A 411 17.58 22.93 3.65
N SER A 412 18.31 21.83 3.45
CA SER A 412 19.77 21.83 3.55
C SER A 412 20.47 22.66 2.45
N ARG A 413 19.89 22.72 1.24
CA ARG A 413 20.41 23.60 0.17
C ARG A 413 20.16 25.09 0.46
N ALA A 414 19.10 25.39 1.22
CA ALA A 414 18.71 26.75 1.57
C ALA A 414 19.39 27.26 2.85
N ASP A 415 19.76 26.37 3.77
CA ASP A 415 20.29 26.69 5.09
C ASP A 415 21.55 25.86 5.44
N GLU A 416 22.68 26.54 5.63
CA GLU A 416 23.97 25.92 5.95
C GLU A 416 23.99 25.18 7.29
N ARG A 417 23.18 25.60 8.27
CA ARG A 417 23.08 24.96 9.58
C ARG A 417 22.37 23.62 9.47
N VAL A 418 21.30 23.55 8.66
CA VAL A 418 20.63 22.29 8.33
C VAL A 418 21.59 21.35 7.60
N ALA A 419 22.32 21.85 6.60
CA ALA A 419 23.31 21.05 5.86
C ALA A 419 24.38 20.46 6.79
N ALA A 420 24.96 21.27 7.67
CA ALA A 420 25.98 20.83 8.61
C ALA A 420 25.44 19.81 9.63
N ALA A 421 24.20 19.98 10.09
CA ALA A 421 23.58 19.05 11.02
C ALA A 421 23.33 17.67 10.37
N LEU A 422 22.90 17.64 9.10
CA LEU A 422 22.63 16.41 8.36
C LEU A 422 23.85 15.53 8.11
N GLU A 423 25.07 16.10 8.08
CA GLU A 423 26.29 15.33 7.83
C GLU A 423 26.46 14.15 8.79
N ASN A 424 25.98 14.29 10.03
CA ASN A 424 26.12 13.30 11.09
C ASN A 424 24.78 12.67 11.53
N THR A 425 23.68 12.97 10.83
CA THR A 425 22.35 12.47 11.19
C THR A 425 22.16 11.02 10.74
N PRO A 426 21.85 10.08 11.67
CA PRO A 426 21.39 8.75 11.29
C PRO A 426 20.12 8.85 10.44
N THR A 427 20.18 8.34 9.21
CA THR A 427 19.09 8.46 8.24
C THR A 427 18.66 7.08 7.75
N ALA A 428 17.35 6.83 7.72
CA ALA A 428 16.77 5.69 7.03
C ALA A 428 15.74 6.11 5.99
N TYR A 429 15.66 5.34 4.91
CA TYR A 429 14.60 5.43 3.92
C TYR A 429 13.67 4.24 4.14
N LEU A 430 12.37 4.51 4.35
CA LEU A 430 11.38 3.48 4.63
C LEU A 430 10.22 3.59 3.64
N MET A 431 10.12 2.60 2.78
CA MET A 431 9.25 2.59 1.61
C MET A 431 8.35 1.37 1.65
N ARG A 432 7.09 1.53 1.23
CA ARG A 432 6.17 0.38 1.19
C ARG A 432 5.40 0.31 -0.11
N ARG A 433 5.08 -0.91 -0.53
CA ARG A 433 4.20 -1.15 -1.67
C ARG A 433 2.75 -0.84 -1.26
N TRP A 434 2.06 -0.06 -2.07
CA TRP A 434 0.66 0.29 -1.86
C TRP A 434 -0.25 -0.67 -2.63
N LEU A 435 -1.06 -1.43 -1.90
CA LEU A 435 -2.00 -2.38 -2.51
C LEU A 435 -3.33 -1.71 -2.86
N GLY A 436 -3.82 -0.79 -2.04
CA GLY A 436 -5.14 -0.18 -2.18
C GLY A 436 -6.31 -1.14 -1.92
N TYR A 437 -7.53 -0.59 -1.88
CA TYR A 437 -8.77 -1.30 -1.56
C TYR A 437 -9.57 -1.75 -2.80
N GLY A 438 -8.84 -2.03 -3.89
CA GLY A 438 -9.42 -2.29 -5.20
C GLY A 438 -9.57 -3.77 -5.58
N GLU A 439 -10.09 -3.96 -6.80
CA GLU A 439 -10.16 -5.27 -7.47
C GLU A 439 -8.76 -5.86 -7.72
N ALA A 440 -7.73 -5.00 -7.82
CA ALA A 440 -6.33 -5.38 -8.00
C ALA A 440 -5.42 -4.52 -7.12
N SER A 441 -4.15 -4.93 -7.01
CA SER A 441 -3.12 -4.14 -6.32
C SER A 441 -2.82 -2.87 -7.12
N GLU A 442 -2.70 -1.74 -6.43
CA GLU A 442 -2.21 -0.50 -7.06
C GLU A 442 -0.77 -0.69 -7.54
N GLU A 443 0.11 -1.22 -6.70
CA GLU A 443 1.51 -1.48 -7.06
C GLU A 443 1.79 -2.99 -7.16
N THR A 444 2.21 -3.45 -8.35
CA THR A 444 2.68 -4.83 -8.60
C THR A 444 4.16 -5.03 -8.29
N ALA A 445 4.91 -3.93 -8.22
CA ALA A 445 6.33 -3.83 -7.87
C ALA A 445 6.55 -2.64 -6.91
N LEU A 446 7.60 -2.68 -6.10
CA LEU A 446 8.09 -1.53 -5.34
C LEU A 446 9.15 -0.82 -6.19
N ARG A 447 8.75 0.33 -6.78
CA ARG A 447 9.60 1.18 -7.62
C ARG A 447 9.74 2.57 -7.02
N ARG A 448 10.93 2.90 -6.52
CA ARG A 448 11.18 4.16 -5.81
C ARG A 448 12.32 4.95 -6.43
N ARG A 449 12.21 6.26 -6.42
CA ARG A 449 13.33 7.18 -6.63
C ARG A 449 13.60 7.91 -5.31
N ILE A 450 14.82 7.80 -4.79
CA ILE A 450 15.21 8.40 -3.51
C ILE A 450 16.47 9.24 -3.69
N GLU A 451 16.59 10.32 -2.94
CA GLU A 451 17.85 11.06 -2.85
C GLU A 451 18.65 10.53 -1.66
N ILE A 452 19.81 9.92 -1.92
CA ILE A 452 20.76 9.57 -0.86
C ILE A 452 21.46 10.86 -0.41
N LEU A 453 21.23 11.27 0.84
CA LEU A 453 21.75 12.53 1.38
C LEU A 453 23.28 12.56 1.52
N ARG A 454 23.93 11.42 1.77
CA ARG A 454 25.38 11.32 1.98
C ARG A 454 25.92 10.01 1.45
N THR A 455 27.15 10.06 0.90
CA THR A 455 27.89 8.83 0.58
C THR A 455 28.23 8.08 1.86
N ASP A 456 27.76 6.85 1.98
CA ASP A 456 28.04 5.98 3.11
C ASP A 456 27.80 4.50 2.72
N THR A 457 28.11 3.63 3.68
CA THR A 457 27.74 2.22 3.67
C THR A 457 26.30 2.07 4.16
N TYR A 458 25.46 1.35 3.42
CA TYR A 458 24.05 1.12 3.72
C TYR A 458 23.70 -0.37 3.78
N THR A 459 22.74 -0.73 4.63
CA THR A 459 22.05 -2.01 4.56
C THR A 459 20.70 -1.84 3.89
N VAL A 460 20.28 -2.83 3.10
CA VAL A 460 18.94 -2.91 2.53
C VAL A 460 18.18 -4.01 3.23
N GLY A 461 16.93 -3.81 3.60
CA GLY A 461 16.11 -4.85 4.23
C GLY A 461 14.63 -4.52 4.13
N GLY A 462 13.80 -5.29 4.81
CA GLY A 462 12.36 -5.05 4.86
C GLY A 462 11.59 -6.35 5.04
N THR A 463 10.36 -6.39 4.50
CA THR A 463 9.53 -7.60 4.55
C THR A 463 8.96 -7.98 3.20
N LEU A 464 8.80 -9.28 2.99
CA LEU A 464 8.17 -9.87 1.82
C LEU A 464 7.10 -10.89 2.21
N ARG A 465 6.19 -11.17 1.27
CA ARG A 465 5.18 -12.22 1.38
C ARG A 465 5.00 -12.96 0.05
N TYR A 466 4.87 -14.27 0.12
CA TYR A 466 4.43 -15.07 -1.02
C TYR A 466 2.90 -15.09 -1.07
N THR A 467 2.32 -14.48 -2.09
CA THR A 467 0.87 -14.22 -2.19
C THR A 467 0.34 -14.57 -3.58
N THR A 468 -0.90 -14.21 -3.87
CA THR A 468 -1.46 -14.45 -5.21
C THR A 468 -0.79 -13.61 -6.30
N GLY A 469 -0.19 -12.48 -5.95
CA GLY A 469 0.49 -11.57 -6.88
C GLY A 469 1.98 -11.85 -7.10
N THR A 470 2.58 -12.83 -6.40
CA THR A 470 4.03 -13.13 -6.55
C THR A 470 4.31 -14.06 -7.71
N THR A 471 5.50 -14.02 -8.32
CA THR A 471 5.89 -14.96 -9.37
C THR A 471 6.45 -16.26 -8.78
N ASP A 472 6.46 -17.33 -9.57
CA ASP A 472 7.12 -18.58 -9.19
C ASP A 472 8.65 -18.41 -9.09
N ALA A 473 9.21 -17.40 -9.76
CA ALA A 473 10.64 -17.08 -9.71
C ALA A 473 11.10 -16.71 -8.30
N LEU A 474 10.27 -16.00 -7.52
CA LEU A 474 10.57 -15.69 -6.13
C LEU A 474 10.70 -16.97 -5.28
N LEU A 475 9.73 -17.88 -5.41
CA LEU A 475 9.72 -19.14 -4.67
C LEU A 475 10.90 -20.01 -5.08
N ASP A 476 11.18 -20.15 -6.38
CA ASP A 476 12.32 -20.93 -6.88
C ASP A 476 13.66 -20.37 -6.37
N ALA A 477 13.82 -19.04 -6.43
CA ALA A 477 15.04 -18.36 -5.97
C ALA A 477 15.29 -18.58 -4.48
N ILE A 478 14.27 -18.43 -3.63
CA ILE A 478 14.38 -18.60 -2.17
C ILE A 478 14.56 -20.06 -1.78
N LEU A 479 13.89 -21.01 -2.44
CA LEU A 479 14.10 -22.43 -2.17
C LEU A 479 15.51 -22.90 -2.59
N GLY A 480 16.13 -22.25 -3.59
CA GLY A 480 17.53 -22.45 -3.96
C GLY A 480 17.86 -23.88 -4.43
N ARG A 481 16.87 -24.61 -4.95
CA ARG A 481 17.01 -26.04 -5.32
C ARG A 481 17.84 -26.20 -6.61
N PRO A 482 18.61 -27.30 -6.76
CA PRO A 482 19.36 -27.57 -7.99
C PRO A 482 18.44 -27.70 -9.21
N VAL A 483 17.33 -28.43 -9.04
CA VAL A 483 16.23 -28.49 -10.01
C VAL A 483 15.10 -27.61 -9.50
N GLY A 484 14.72 -26.65 -10.32
CA GLY A 484 13.75 -25.62 -10.02
C GLY A 484 12.74 -25.48 -11.14
N ALA A 485 11.59 -24.89 -10.86
CA ALA A 485 10.58 -24.66 -11.90
C ALA A 485 9.85 -23.33 -11.69
N THR A 486 9.60 -22.65 -12.79
CA THR A 486 8.88 -21.37 -12.85
C THR A 486 7.83 -21.44 -13.94
N SER A 487 6.70 -20.77 -13.75
CA SER A 487 5.68 -20.59 -14.78
C SER A 487 5.37 -19.12 -14.96
N ASP A 488 4.92 -18.76 -16.16
CA ASP A 488 4.47 -17.39 -16.43
C ASP A 488 3.24 -17.07 -15.57
N ARG A 489 2.37 -18.07 -15.36
CA ARG A 489 1.16 -17.95 -14.57
C ARG A 489 0.77 -19.26 -13.89
N ARG A 490 0.07 -19.09 -12.77
CA ARG A 490 -0.67 -20.14 -12.09
C ARG A 490 -2.13 -19.75 -11.95
N ALA A 491 -3.02 -20.74 -11.89
CA ALA A 491 -4.46 -20.50 -11.83
C ALA A 491 -4.81 -19.68 -10.59
N GLU A 492 -5.44 -18.51 -10.79
CA GLU A 492 -5.80 -17.52 -9.75
C GLU A 492 -4.59 -16.95 -8.98
N GLY A 493 -3.37 -17.16 -9.45
CA GLY A 493 -2.17 -16.78 -8.72
C GLY A 493 -1.95 -17.62 -7.45
N ALA A 494 -2.69 -18.70 -7.23
CA ALA A 494 -2.69 -19.40 -5.94
C ALA A 494 -1.31 -20.03 -5.60
N PRO A 495 -0.67 -19.65 -4.47
CA PRO A 495 0.63 -20.16 -4.03
C PRO A 495 0.81 -21.68 -4.11
N GLU A 496 -0.23 -22.44 -3.76
CA GLU A 496 -0.27 -23.90 -3.73
C GLU A 496 -0.32 -24.56 -5.11
N ARG A 497 -0.30 -23.77 -6.19
CA ARG A 497 -0.36 -24.21 -7.59
C ARG A 497 0.88 -23.84 -8.40
N ALA A 498 1.95 -23.45 -7.72
CA ALA A 498 3.21 -23.01 -8.32
C ALA A 498 3.92 -24.10 -9.12
N ALA A 499 4.75 -23.70 -10.08
CA ALA A 499 5.53 -24.60 -10.93
C ALA A 499 6.47 -25.53 -10.15
N THR A 500 6.95 -25.12 -8.96
CA THR A 500 7.83 -25.98 -8.14
C THR A 500 7.21 -27.31 -7.74
N PHE A 501 5.87 -27.39 -7.71
CA PHE A 501 5.14 -28.64 -7.42
C PHE A 501 5.10 -29.60 -8.61
N ALA A 502 5.62 -29.22 -9.77
CA ALA A 502 5.83 -30.14 -10.89
C ALA A 502 7.23 -30.80 -10.87
N VAL A 503 8.05 -30.46 -9.87
CA VAL A 503 9.43 -30.93 -9.72
C VAL A 503 9.76 -31.23 -8.25
N ASP A 504 8.78 -31.64 -7.44
CA ASP A 504 8.97 -31.98 -6.03
C ASP A 504 8.90 -33.49 -5.76
N GLY A 505 8.68 -34.32 -6.77
CA GLY A 505 8.60 -35.77 -6.61
C GLY A 505 7.35 -36.24 -5.88
N ASP A 506 6.32 -35.40 -5.69
CA ASP A 506 5.06 -35.75 -5.03
C ASP A 506 3.88 -35.64 -6.00
N LEU A 507 3.34 -36.79 -6.43
CA LEU A 507 2.20 -36.83 -7.35
C LEU A 507 0.87 -36.30 -6.76
N SER A 508 0.83 -35.93 -5.47
CA SER A 508 -0.32 -35.31 -4.82
C SER A 508 -0.31 -33.78 -4.89
N THR A 509 0.83 -33.17 -5.23
CA THR A 509 0.97 -31.75 -5.52
C THR A 509 0.94 -31.55 -7.05
N VAL A 510 0.54 -30.38 -7.50
CA VAL A 510 0.42 -30.08 -8.94
C VAL A 510 0.71 -28.62 -9.23
N TRP A 511 1.49 -28.37 -10.28
CA TRP A 511 1.39 -27.08 -10.97
C TRP A 511 0.01 -27.01 -11.64
N THR A 512 -0.66 -25.86 -11.53
CA THR A 512 -1.94 -25.64 -12.19
C THR A 512 -2.00 -24.27 -12.82
N ALA A 513 -2.35 -24.20 -14.10
CA ALA A 513 -2.58 -22.97 -14.85
C ALA A 513 -4.01 -22.91 -15.42
N SER A 514 -4.42 -21.77 -15.96
CA SER A 514 -5.67 -21.69 -16.73
C SER A 514 -5.59 -22.60 -17.96
N ALA A 515 -6.68 -23.28 -18.32
CA ALA A 515 -6.69 -24.17 -19.48
C ALA A 515 -6.62 -23.39 -20.80
N ARG A 516 -5.40 -23.11 -21.25
CA ARG A 516 -5.10 -22.34 -22.46
C ARG A 516 -3.92 -22.94 -23.21
N VAL A 517 -3.97 -22.87 -24.54
CA VAL A 517 -2.83 -23.19 -25.39
C VAL A 517 -1.77 -22.11 -25.20
N GLY A 518 -0.52 -22.52 -25.01
CA GLY A 518 0.62 -21.64 -24.83
C GLY A 518 1.01 -21.31 -23.41
N GLU A 519 0.27 -21.80 -22.40
CA GLU A 519 0.80 -21.80 -21.04
C GLU A 519 2.13 -22.53 -21.01
N THR A 520 3.14 -21.88 -20.43
CA THR A 520 4.52 -22.34 -20.43
C THR A 520 5.01 -22.49 -19.00
N MET A 521 5.82 -23.52 -18.78
CA MET A 521 6.57 -23.74 -17.57
C MET A 521 8.02 -24.05 -17.93
N ARG A 522 8.95 -23.42 -17.21
CA ARG A 522 10.39 -23.59 -17.37
C ARG A 522 10.95 -24.37 -16.20
N VAL A 523 11.64 -25.45 -16.49
CA VAL A 523 12.44 -26.22 -15.53
C VAL A 523 13.90 -25.82 -15.67
N ARG A 524 14.50 -25.38 -14.58
CA ARG A 524 15.94 -25.11 -14.41
C ARG A 524 16.61 -26.34 -13.79
N LEU A 525 17.81 -26.68 -14.25
CA LEU A 525 18.59 -27.81 -13.74
C LEU A 525 20.09 -27.55 -13.86
N PRO A 526 20.96 -28.28 -13.13
CA PRO A 526 22.41 -28.21 -13.37
C PRO A 526 22.74 -28.66 -14.79
N GLU A 527 23.68 -27.97 -15.44
CA GLU A 527 24.03 -28.26 -16.84
C GLU A 527 24.49 -29.72 -17.02
N ARG A 528 23.67 -30.49 -17.75
CA ARG A 528 23.90 -31.92 -17.99
C ARG A 528 23.37 -32.34 -19.35
N GLU A 529 23.72 -33.55 -19.77
CA GLU A 529 23.06 -34.18 -20.91
C GLU A 529 21.67 -34.67 -20.50
N VAL A 530 20.67 -34.34 -21.32
CA VAL A 530 19.29 -34.80 -21.19
C VAL A 530 18.90 -35.51 -22.49
N GLY A 531 18.40 -36.74 -22.40
CA GLY A 531 18.01 -37.56 -23.57
C GLY A 531 16.54 -37.97 -23.58
N SER A 532 15.80 -37.71 -22.50
CA SER A 532 14.35 -37.95 -22.45
C SER A 532 13.64 -37.07 -21.44
N VAL A 533 12.37 -36.78 -21.73
CA VAL A 533 11.44 -36.04 -20.87
C VAL A 533 10.18 -36.89 -20.69
N THR A 534 9.67 -36.95 -19.47
CA THR A 534 8.38 -37.58 -19.12
C THR A 534 7.55 -36.61 -18.30
N LEU A 535 6.30 -36.40 -18.71
CA LEU A 535 5.30 -35.59 -18.04
C LEU A 535 4.24 -36.50 -17.42
N THR A 536 3.89 -36.28 -16.16
CA THR A 536 2.82 -37.00 -15.45
C THR A 536 1.74 -36.02 -15.03
N THR A 537 0.49 -36.27 -15.46
CA THR A 537 -0.67 -35.40 -15.18
C THR A 537 -1.79 -36.22 -14.51
N PRO A 538 -2.45 -35.74 -13.44
CA PRO A 538 -3.55 -36.49 -12.83
C PRO A 538 -4.77 -36.58 -13.75
N THR A 539 -5.52 -37.69 -13.70
CA THR A 539 -6.80 -37.83 -14.45
C THR A 539 -7.96 -37.07 -13.81
N SER A 540 -7.85 -36.71 -12.54
CA SER A 540 -8.91 -36.09 -11.74
C SER A 540 -8.93 -34.56 -11.78
N THR A 541 -7.92 -33.92 -12.38
CA THR A 541 -7.73 -32.47 -12.31
C THR A 541 -7.69 -31.82 -13.70
N GLY A 542 -8.67 -30.96 -13.99
CA GLY A 542 -8.61 -30.03 -15.12
C GLY A 542 -9.06 -30.58 -16.47
N VAL A 543 -8.76 -29.80 -17.51
CA VAL A 543 -9.01 -30.06 -18.93
C VAL A 543 -7.86 -30.91 -19.46
N PRO A 544 -8.12 -32.07 -20.07
CA PRO A 544 -7.07 -32.90 -20.63
C PRO A 544 -6.27 -32.18 -21.71
N VAL A 545 -4.94 -32.22 -21.56
CA VAL A 545 -3.99 -31.76 -22.57
C VAL A 545 -3.84 -32.86 -23.61
N GLN A 546 -4.05 -32.52 -24.88
CA GLN A 546 -3.96 -33.48 -25.99
C GLN A 546 -2.52 -33.60 -26.50
N ARG A 547 -1.75 -32.51 -26.41
CA ARG A 547 -0.35 -32.46 -26.80
C ARG A 547 0.39 -31.42 -25.98
N TRP A 548 1.51 -31.84 -25.41
CA TRP A 548 2.53 -30.96 -24.87
C TRP A 548 3.66 -30.81 -25.88
N GLU A 549 4.37 -29.69 -25.81
CA GLU A 549 5.58 -29.44 -26.57
C GLU A 549 6.70 -29.13 -25.57
N ALA A 550 7.84 -29.80 -25.67
CA ALA A 550 9.00 -29.52 -24.85
C ALA A 550 10.17 -29.03 -25.71
N THR A 551 10.82 -27.95 -25.26
CA THR A 551 12.01 -27.38 -25.89
C THR A 551 13.23 -27.66 -25.01
N ILE A 552 14.24 -28.33 -25.59
CA ILE A 552 15.48 -28.76 -24.93
C ILE A 552 16.66 -28.36 -25.82
N GLY A 553 17.38 -27.31 -25.42
CA GLY A 553 18.37 -26.65 -26.29
C GLY A 553 17.70 -26.14 -27.57
N ASP A 554 18.16 -26.61 -28.74
CA ASP A 554 17.57 -26.27 -30.04
C ASP A 554 16.54 -27.32 -30.53
N GLN A 555 16.25 -28.34 -29.73
CA GLN A 555 15.29 -29.40 -30.09
C GLN A 555 13.91 -29.10 -29.52
N VAL A 556 12.88 -29.32 -30.34
CA VAL A 556 11.47 -29.27 -29.94
C VAL A 556 10.89 -30.67 -30.13
N VAL A 557 10.25 -31.22 -29.10
CA VAL A 557 9.66 -32.56 -29.11
C VAL A 557 8.19 -32.51 -28.71
N ASP A 558 7.36 -33.26 -29.44
CA ASP A 558 5.95 -33.45 -29.11
C ASP A 558 5.79 -34.58 -28.07
N LEU A 559 4.93 -34.33 -27.10
CA LEU A 559 4.63 -35.21 -25.98
C LEU A 559 3.11 -35.45 -25.97
N VAL A 560 2.69 -36.63 -26.44
CA VAL A 560 1.28 -37.04 -26.51
C VAL A 560 0.93 -37.85 -25.27
N PRO A 561 -0.01 -37.39 -24.43
CA PRO A 561 -0.35 -38.12 -23.20
C PRO A 561 -1.13 -39.41 -23.47
N GLU A 562 -0.74 -40.49 -22.81
CA GLU A 562 -1.45 -41.77 -22.77
C GLU A 562 -1.93 -42.06 -21.35
N GLN A 563 -3.14 -42.61 -21.20
CA GLN A 563 -3.67 -42.95 -19.88
C GLN A 563 -3.01 -44.23 -19.37
N VAL A 564 -2.47 -44.20 -18.16
CA VAL A 564 -1.79 -45.33 -17.50
C VAL A 564 -2.48 -45.65 -16.16
N SER A 565 -2.60 -46.94 -15.86
CA SER A 565 -3.16 -47.46 -14.61
C SER A 565 -2.43 -48.76 -14.19
N PRO A 566 -1.83 -48.84 -12.99
CA PRO A 566 -1.72 -47.77 -12.00
C PRO A 566 -0.78 -46.65 -12.45
N CYS A 567 -0.94 -45.44 -11.90
CA CYS A 567 0.00 -44.35 -12.18
C CYS A 567 1.42 -44.72 -11.68
N PRO A 568 2.48 -44.56 -12.48
CA PRO A 568 3.84 -44.82 -12.02
C PRO A 568 4.19 -43.98 -10.79
N GLY A 569 4.60 -44.63 -9.69
CA GLY A 569 4.90 -43.94 -8.42
C GLY A 569 3.67 -43.55 -7.59
N GLY A 570 2.45 -43.75 -8.09
CA GLY A 570 1.20 -43.47 -7.39
C GLY A 570 0.64 -44.64 -6.58
N ALA A 571 -0.53 -44.43 -5.96
CA ALA A 571 -1.26 -45.48 -5.25
C ALA A 571 -1.73 -46.61 -6.20
N PRO A 572 -1.95 -47.85 -5.72
CA PRO A 572 -2.33 -48.99 -6.58
C PRO A 572 -3.60 -48.82 -7.41
N ASP A 573 -4.53 -47.99 -6.93
CA ASP A 573 -5.82 -47.71 -7.59
C ASP A 573 -5.82 -46.35 -8.33
N SER A 574 -4.65 -45.72 -8.48
CA SER A 574 -4.52 -44.42 -9.15
C SER A 574 -4.44 -44.55 -10.67
N SER A 575 -4.86 -43.52 -11.40
CA SER A 575 -4.63 -43.39 -12.84
C SER A 575 -4.13 -41.99 -13.17
N CYS A 576 -3.29 -41.88 -14.20
CA CYS A 576 -2.75 -40.62 -14.66
C CYS A 576 -2.54 -40.65 -16.18
N TRP A 577 -2.31 -39.47 -16.76
CA TRP A 577 -1.82 -39.31 -18.12
C TRP A 577 -0.30 -39.19 -18.09
N VAL A 578 0.39 -39.98 -18.92
CA VAL A 578 1.84 -39.96 -19.04
C VAL A 578 2.20 -39.63 -20.48
N ALA A 579 3.03 -38.60 -20.69
CA ALA A 579 3.58 -38.26 -21.99
C ALA A 579 5.10 -38.34 -21.94
N SER A 580 5.72 -39.14 -22.82
CA SER A 580 7.18 -39.34 -22.81
C SER A 580 7.75 -39.22 -24.22
N ALA A 581 8.94 -38.62 -24.33
CA ALA A 581 9.70 -38.56 -25.56
C ALA A 581 11.19 -38.80 -25.27
N SER A 582 11.85 -39.54 -26.17
CA SER A 582 13.31 -39.68 -26.20
C SER A 582 13.88 -39.00 -27.42
N PHE A 583 15.05 -38.42 -27.28
CA PHE A 583 15.72 -37.64 -28.31
C PHE A 583 17.24 -37.77 -28.20
N ALA A 584 17.98 -37.22 -29.16
CA ALA A 584 19.44 -37.25 -29.12
C ALA A 584 19.92 -36.39 -27.93
N PRO A 585 20.77 -36.92 -27.01
CA PRO A 585 21.15 -36.20 -25.81
C PRO A 585 21.65 -34.79 -26.09
N VAL A 586 21.09 -33.81 -25.37
CA VAL A 586 21.43 -32.39 -25.49
C VAL A 586 22.01 -31.92 -24.16
N ARG A 587 23.16 -31.23 -24.21
CA ARG A 587 23.72 -30.52 -23.06
C ARG A 587 22.87 -29.27 -22.81
N THR A 588 22.20 -29.20 -21.67
CA THR A 588 21.33 -28.07 -21.30
C THR A 588 21.26 -27.90 -19.79
N ASP A 589 20.92 -26.70 -19.35
CA ASP A 589 20.56 -26.33 -17.98
C ASP A 589 19.06 -25.96 -17.85
N ARG A 590 18.31 -26.10 -18.95
CA ARG A 590 16.89 -25.73 -19.03
C ARG A 590 16.06 -26.68 -19.90
N VAL A 591 14.80 -26.82 -19.54
CA VAL A 591 13.73 -27.46 -20.32
C VAL A 591 12.48 -26.60 -20.22
N ASP A 592 11.96 -26.13 -21.36
CA ASP A 592 10.69 -25.40 -21.40
C ASP A 592 9.58 -26.35 -21.86
N VAL A 593 8.44 -26.37 -21.18
CA VAL A 593 7.28 -27.19 -21.53
C VAL A 593 6.08 -26.29 -21.74
N ARG A 594 5.37 -26.50 -22.85
CA ARG A 594 4.24 -25.68 -23.29
C ARG A 594 3.02 -26.54 -23.59
N VAL A 595 1.84 -26.03 -23.23
CA VAL A 595 0.55 -26.61 -23.65
C VAL A 595 0.37 -26.34 -25.15
N ALA A 596 0.48 -27.36 -25.98
CA ALA A 596 0.43 -27.21 -27.44
C ALA A 596 -0.97 -27.44 -28.02
N ASP A 597 -1.78 -28.31 -27.39
CA ASP A 597 -3.16 -28.57 -27.77
C ASP A 597 -4.02 -29.07 -26.59
N LEU A 598 -5.31 -28.74 -26.59
CA LEU A 598 -6.28 -29.04 -25.52
C LEU A 598 -7.53 -29.72 -26.07
N GLU A 599 -8.14 -30.61 -25.29
CA GLU A 599 -9.42 -31.24 -25.67
C GLU A 599 -10.53 -30.21 -25.90
N ASN A 600 -10.55 -29.17 -25.05
CA ASN A 600 -11.44 -28.02 -25.19
C ASN A 600 -10.66 -26.71 -25.05
N PRO A 601 -10.22 -26.10 -26.16
CA PRO A 601 -9.45 -24.85 -26.15
C PRO A 601 -10.21 -23.65 -25.55
N THR A 602 -11.53 -23.72 -25.43
CA THR A 602 -12.36 -22.66 -24.84
C THR A 602 -12.62 -22.84 -23.35
N ALA A 603 -12.20 -23.97 -22.75
CA ALA A 603 -12.52 -24.29 -21.36
C ALA A 603 -11.91 -23.29 -20.36
N GLY A 604 -10.76 -22.70 -20.66
CA GLY A 604 -10.18 -21.62 -19.85
C GLY A 604 -11.07 -20.39 -19.69
N LEU A 605 -12.03 -20.16 -20.61
CA LEU A 605 -13.01 -19.07 -20.50
C LEU A 605 -14.05 -19.30 -19.40
N GLY A 606 -14.30 -20.56 -19.05
CA GLY A 606 -15.20 -20.96 -17.97
C GLY A 606 -14.48 -21.24 -16.65
N GLY A 607 -13.21 -20.85 -16.52
CA GLY A 607 -12.38 -21.17 -15.35
C GLY A 607 -11.78 -22.58 -15.36
N GLY A 608 -11.81 -23.27 -16.51
CA GLY A 608 -11.10 -24.54 -16.69
C GLY A 608 -9.60 -24.39 -16.45
N ARG A 609 -8.95 -25.46 -15.99
CA ARG A 609 -7.55 -25.48 -15.59
C ARG A 609 -6.79 -26.61 -16.27
N VAL A 610 -5.48 -26.46 -16.46
CA VAL A 610 -4.56 -27.55 -16.82
C VAL A 610 -3.67 -27.82 -15.62
N SER A 611 -3.30 -29.08 -15.42
CA SER A 611 -2.45 -29.48 -14.31
C SER A 611 -1.27 -30.29 -14.81
N LEU A 612 -0.17 -30.26 -14.07
CA LEU A 612 0.97 -31.15 -14.24
C LEU A 612 1.48 -31.52 -12.86
N ALA A 613 1.52 -32.83 -12.57
CA ALA A 613 2.01 -33.33 -11.29
C ALA A 613 3.52 -33.42 -11.30
N GLU A 614 4.14 -33.97 -12.35
CA GLU A 614 5.58 -34.20 -12.35
C GLU A 614 6.21 -34.11 -13.75
N ILE A 615 7.41 -33.50 -13.82
CA ILE A 615 8.34 -33.57 -14.95
C ILE A 615 9.59 -34.35 -14.54
N THR A 616 9.82 -35.49 -15.17
CA THR A 616 10.99 -36.32 -14.94
C THR A 616 11.91 -36.31 -16.17
N LEU A 617 13.21 -36.09 -15.95
CA LEU A 617 14.23 -36.06 -16.99
C LEU A 617 15.13 -37.30 -16.88
N ASP A 618 15.24 -38.08 -17.95
CA ASP A 618 15.99 -39.36 -17.98
C ASP A 618 15.55 -40.41 -16.96
N GLY A 619 14.27 -40.35 -16.55
CA GLY A 619 13.71 -41.25 -15.55
C GLY A 619 14.29 -41.06 -14.15
N VAL A 620 15.03 -39.97 -13.90
CA VAL A 620 15.57 -39.61 -12.59
C VAL A 620 14.48 -38.92 -11.75
N PRO A 621 14.04 -39.51 -10.62
CA PRO A 621 13.04 -38.88 -9.76
C PRO A 621 13.50 -37.53 -9.22
N ASN A 622 12.55 -36.60 -9.05
CA ASN A 622 12.82 -35.33 -8.40
C ASN A 622 12.95 -35.50 -6.88
N GLU A 623 13.74 -34.62 -6.26
CA GLU A 623 13.89 -34.59 -4.81
C GLU A 623 12.69 -33.90 -4.16
N PRO A 624 12.22 -34.33 -2.98
CA PRO A 624 11.16 -33.65 -2.24
C PRO A 624 11.50 -32.21 -1.90
N LEU A 625 10.45 -31.37 -1.79
CA LEU A 625 10.60 -30.05 -1.17
C LEU A 625 11.16 -30.21 0.26
N PRO A 626 11.97 -29.25 0.74
CA PRO A 626 12.39 -29.25 2.13
C PRO A 626 11.18 -29.22 3.06
N ALA A 627 11.33 -29.81 4.26
CA ALA A 627 10.27 -29.82 5.26
C ALA A 627 9.90 -28.39 5.71
N ASP A 628 8.66 -28.17 6.11
CA ASP A 628 8.13 -26.84 6.45
C ASP A 628 8.89 -26.13 7.60
N ASP A 629 9.56 -26.88 8.48
CA ASP A 629 10.41 -26.37 9.57
C ASP A 629 11.85 -26.05 9.13
N THR A 630 12.20 -26.31 7.88
CA THR A 630 13.52 -26.00 7.32
C THR A 630 13.70 -24.49 7.23
N ALA A 631 14.76 -23.97 7.85
CA ALA A 631 15.14 -22.57 7.74
C ALA A 631 15.55 -22.21 6.31
N LEU A 632 15.11 -21.04 5.85
CA LEU A 632 15.58 -20.45 4.61
C LEU A 632 17.04 -20.01 4.82
N ALA A 633 17.96 -20.55 4.02
CA ALA A 633 19.39 -20.38 4.23
C ALA A 633 20.08 -19.90 2.94
N GLY A 634 21.01 -18.96 3.11
CA GLY A 634 21.82 -18.44 2.02
C GLY A 634 21.36 -17.08 1.52
N CYS A 635 22.00 -16.66 0.43
CA CYS A 635 21.75 -15.39 -0.23
C CYS A 635 21.05 -15.64 -1.55
N HIS A 636 19.94 -14.96 -1.76
CA HIS A 636 19.07 -15.14 -2.90
C HIS A 636 18.94 -13.83 -3.65
N ASP A 637 19.03 -13.90 -4.97
CA ASP A 637 18.59 -12.79 -5.82
C ASP A 637 17.07 -12.88 -5.96
N ILE A 638 16.35 -12.04 -5.22
CA ILE A 638 14.89 -11.96 -5.27
C ILE A 638 14.39 -10.83 -6.18
N GLY A 639 15.26 -10.25 -7.02
CA GLY A 639 14.89 -9.25 -8.01
C GLY A 639 15.08 -7.79 -7.59
N ILE A 640 15.65 -7.50 -6.41
CA ILE A 640 15.95 -6.11 -6.01
C ILE A 640 17.09 -5.57 -6.85
N ARG A 641 16.86 -4.43 -7.51
CA ARG A 641 17.82 -3.69 -8.31
C ARG A 641 17.94 -2.26 -7.80
N ILE A 642 19.17 -1.77 -7.70
CA ILE A 642 19.47 -0.37 -7.36
C ILE A 642 20.32 0.24 -8.46
N THR A 643 19.85 1.35 -9.05
CA THR A 643 20.60 2.16 -10.00
C THR A 643 21.04 3.45 -9.33
N GLY A 644 22.35 3.71 -9.30
CA GLY A 644 22.90 4.95 -8.75
C GLY A 644 23.01 6.08 -9.78
N PRO A 645 23.59 7.24 -9.39
CA PRO A 645 23.81 8.39 -10.28
C PRO A 645 24.72 8.08 -11.48
N ASP A 646 25.51 7.00 -11.39
CA ASP A 646 26.36 6.50 -12.48
C ASP A 646 25.58 5.77 -13.58
N GLY A 647 24.28 5.54 -13.38
CA GLY A 647 23.41 4.80 -14.30
C GLY A 647 23.64 3.28 -14.29
N VAL A 648 24.48 2.77 -13.39
CA VAL A 648 24.78 1.34 -13.31
C VAL A 648 23.80 0.66 -12.36
N GLU A 649 23.04 -0.30 -12.89
CA GLU A 649 22.17 -1.15 -12.11
C GLU A 649 22.97 -2.24 -11.37
N ARG A 650 22.65 -2.45 -10.09
CA ARG A 650 23.26 -3.44 -9.22
C ARG A 650 22.18 -4.32 -8.59
N ALA A 651 22.36 -5.63 -8.67
CA ALA A 651 21.52 -6.58 -7.95
C ALA A 651 21.86 -6.56 -6.45
N VAL A 652 20.85 -6.72 -5.61
CA VAL A 652 21.01 -6.80 -4.15
C VAL A 652 20.59 -8.19 -3.67
N PRO A 653 21.54 -9.14 -3.53
CA PRO A 653 21.24 -10.44 -2.94
C PRO A 653 20.84 -10.28 -1.47
N VAL A 654 19.82 -11.01 -1.05
CA VAL A 654 19.27 -10.93 0.30
C VAL A 654 19.22 -12.28 1.00
N PHE A 655 19.35 -12.24 2.31
CA PHE A 655 19.01 -13.33 3.22
C PHE A 655 17.57 -13.13 3.70
N VAL A 656 16.74 -14.17 3.61
CA VAL A 656 15.35 -14.18 4.09
C VAL A 656 15.29 -14.94 5.42
N ASP A 657 14.77 -14.30 6.46
CA ASP A 657 14.62 -14.90 7.79
C ASP A 657 13.24 -15.55 7.94
N GLY A 658 13.22 -16.87 8.09
CA GLY A 658 11.99 -17.66 8.18
C GLY A 658 12.20 -19.14 7.82
N THR A 659 11.09 -19.85 7.65
CA THR A 659 11.07 -21.25 7.23
C THR A 659 10.34 -21.45 5.90
N VAL A 660 10.54 -22.61 5.28
CA VAL A 660 9.79 -23.01 4.07
C VAL A 660 8.28 -23.00 4.31
N GLY A 661 7.83 -23.47 5.47
CA GLY A 661 6.42 -23.46 5.87
C GLY A 661 5.85 -22.05 5.98
N ALA A 662 6.57 -21.14 6.64
CA ALA A 662 6.16 -19.74 6.79
C ALA A 662 6.06 -19.02 5.43
N LEU A 663 7.02 -19.27 4.53
CA LEU A 663 6.99 -18.74 3.16
C LEU A 663 5.74 -19.25 2.42
N ARG A 664 5.47 -20.57 2.45
CA ARG A 664 4.34 -21.18 1.76
C ARG A 664 2.98 -20.77 2.34
N ALA A 665 2.93 -20.49 3.65
CA ALA A 665 1.75 -19.97 4.33
C ALA A 665 1.48 -18.48 4.00
N GLY A 666 2.38 -17.81 3.28
CA GLY A 666 2.26 -16.39 2.95
C GLY A 666 2.41 -15.48 4.17
N GLU A 667 3.18 -15.93 5.17
CA GLU A 667 3.56 -15.11 6.32
C GLU A 667 4.49 -13.96 5.90
N SER A 668 4.51 -12.91 6.72
CA SER A 668 5.42 -11.78 6.53
C SER A 668 6.82 -12.18 6.96
N LEU A 669 7.74 -12.34 6.02
CA LEU A 669 9.13 -12.71 6.29
C LEU A 669 10.04 -11.50 6.18
N ALA A 670 10.94 -11.34 7.14
CA ALA A 670 11.96 -10.30 7.07
C ALA A 670 13.07 -10.70 6.09
N TYR A 671 13.64 -9.72 5.40
CA TYR A 671 14.85 -9.94 4.59
C TYR A 671 15.87 -8.83 4.85
N ARG A 672 17.13 -9.13 4.55
CA ARG A 672 18.24 -8.17 4.63
C ARG A 672 19.27 -8.46 3.55
N SER A 673 19.97 -7.43 3.08
CA SER A 673 21.08 -7.58 2.15
C SER A 673 22.15 -8.46 2.76
N CYS A 674 22.75 -9.29 1.91
CA CYS A 674 23.82 -10.19 2.33
C CYS A 674 25.13 -9.47 2.62
N GLU A 675 25.35 -8.37 1.92
CA GLU A 675 26.49 -7.49 2.07
C GLU A 675 25.97 -6.07 2.28
N ASP A 676 26.81 -5.23 2.88
CA ASP A 676 26.54 -3.81 2.94
C ASP A 676 26.83 -3.17 1.57
N LEU A 677 26.11 -2.09 1.24
CA LEU A 677 26.17 -1.42 -0.04
C LEU A 677 26.77 -0.02 0.11
N GLU A 678 27.81 0.28 -0.67
CA GLU A 678 28.29 1.65 -0.82
C GLU A 678 27.35 2.44 -1.74
N LEU A 679 26.56 3.34 -1.17
CA LEU A 679 25.69 4.25 -1.95
C LEU A 679 26.28 5.65 -1.90
N THR A 680 26.44 6.28 -3.06
CA THR A 680 26.92 7.66 -3.16
C THR A 680 25.81 8.66 -2.86
N ALA A 681 26.14 9.88 -2.45
CA ALA A 681 25.16 10.95 -2.41
C ALA A 681 24.52 11.20 -3.79
N GLY A 682 23.23 11.50 -3.82
CA GLY A 682 22.45 11.80 -5.03
C GLY A 682 21.34 10.79 -5.34
N PRO A 683 20.73 10.89 -6.54
CA PRO A 683 19.51 10.15 -6.85
C PRO A 683 19.80 8.67 -7.09
N HIS A 684 18.98 7.81 -6.49
CA HIS A 684 18.98 6.38 -6.70
C HIS A 684 17.59 5.93 -7.12
N ARG A 685 17.54 4.96 -8.03
CA ARG A 685 16.31 4.23 -8.36
C ARG A 685 16.39 2.84 -7.75
N ILE A 686 15.29 2.39 -7.17
CA ILE A 686 15.11 1.06 -6.62
C ILE A 686 13.96 0.42 -7.38
N ASP A 687 14.17 -0.76 -7.93
CA ASP A 687 13.14 -1.55 -8.60
C ASP A 687 13.16 -2.97 -8.04
N SER A 688 12.02 -3.44 -7.55
CA SER A 688 11.86 -4.83 -7.14
C SER A 688 11.50 -5.76 -8.29
N GLY A 689 11.13 -5.25 -9.47
CA GLY A 689 10.44 -5.99 -10.51
C GLY A 689 9.01 -6.40 -10.12
N PRO A 690 8.16 -6.75 -11.10
CA PRO A 690 6.81 -7.22 -10.83
C PRO A 690 6.83 -8.57 -10.10
N GLY A 691 5.91 -8.74 -9.15
CA GLY A 691 5.63 -10.02 -8.52
C GLY A 691 6.75 -10.57 -7.61
N THR A 692 7.59 -9.72 -7.03
CA THR A 692 8.61 -10.13 -6.04
C THR A 692 8.10 -10.17 -4.61
N GLY A 693 6.85 -9.76 -4.37
CA GLY A 693 6.21 -9.91 -3.06
C GLY A 693 6.80 -9.03 -1.97
N ILE A 694 7.65 -8.07 -2.34
CA ILE A 694 8.20 -7.08 -1.42
C ILE A 694 7.06 -6.14 -1.00
N ASP A 695 6.79 -6.13 0.31
CA ASP A 695 5.76 -5.29 0.90
C ASP A 695 6.39 -4.03 1.53
N GLU A 696 7.60 -4.16 2.09
CA GLU A 696 8.38 -3.07 2.70
C GLU A 696 9.84 -3.15 2.26
N LEU A 697 10.44 -1.99 2.03
CA LEU A 697 11.86 -1.82 1.75
C LEU A 697 12.43 -0.71 2.64
N ARG A 698 13.60 -0.99 3.21
CA ARG A 698 14.33 -0.13 4.11
C ARG A 698 15.77 -0.01 3.63
N VAL A 699 16.29 1.21 3.62
CA VAL A 699 17.71 1.51 3.33
C VAL A 699 18.25 2.34 4.49
N ASP A 700 19.26 1.87 5.21
CA ASP A 700 19.83 2.63 6.35
C ASP A 700 21.35 2.48 6.48
N THR A 701 22.02 3.49 7.04
CA THR A 701 23.50 3.56 7.14
C THR A 701 24.11 2.66 8.23
N ALA A 702 23.27 2.12 9.11
CA ALA A 702 23.51 1.27 10.28
C ALA A 702 22.22 1.41 11.10
N ARG A 703 21.71 0.31 11.68
CA ARG A 703 20.45 0.30 12.46
C ARG A 703 20.26 1.61 13.19
N LEU A 704 19.27 2.40 12.78
CA LEU A 704 18.93 3.66 13.44
C LEU A 704 18.99 3.39 14.95
N PRO A 705 19.87 4.06 15.71
CA PRO A 705 19.92 3.89 17.14
C PRO A 705 18.71 4.64 17.69
N VAL A 706 17.52 4.06 17.54
CA VAL A 706 16.38 4.45 18.35
C VAL A 706 16.76 3.94 19.73
N GLN A 707 17.40 4.83 20.50
CA GLN A 707 17.74 4.57 21.87
C GLN A 707 16.41 4.24 22.55
N VAL A 708 16.18 2.97 22.87
CA VAL A 708 15.22 2.61 23.90
C VAL A 708 15.88 3.13 25.16
N GLY A 709 15.57 4.39 25.50
CA GLY A 709 16.09 5.01 26.69
C GLY A 709 15.63 4.18 27.89
N GLY A 710 16.48 3.26 28.35
CA GLY A 710 16.45 2.76 29.71
C GLY A 710 16.84 3.92 30.62
N ARG A 711 15.89 4.80 30.90
CA ARG A 711 15.93 5.79 31.96
C ARG A 711 14.57 5.79 32.63
N ASP A 712 14.59 5.98 33.94
CA ASP A 712 13.43 5.88 34.82
C ASP A 712 12.17 6.51 34.21
N ALA A 713 11.00 5.91 34.47
CA ALA A 713 9.73 6.50 34.05
C ALA A 713 9.77 8.00 34.39
N PRO A 714 9.37 8.91 33.50
CA PRO A 714 9.55 10.37 33.64
C PRO A 714 8.74 10.99 34.79
N GLY A 715 8.36 10.18 35.78
CA GLY A 715 7.46 10.43 36.87
C GLY A 715 6.01 10.08 36.50
N ALA A 716 5.06 10.74 37.15
CA ALA A 716 3.63 10.48 37.00
C ALA A 716 2.87 11.79 36.76
N ALA A 717 1.91 11.75 35.83
CA ALA A 717 0.97 12.85 35.63
C ALA A 717 -0.44 12.39 36.00
N ALA A 718 -1.13 13.17 36.82
CA ALA A 718 -2.50 12.94 37.21
C ALA A 718 -3.38 14.14 36.82
N VAL A 719 -4.59 13.85 36.34
CA VAL A 719 -5.58 14.89 36.06
C VAL A 719 -6.38 15.17 37.31
N ASP A 720 -6.18 16.34 37.91
CA ASP A 720 -6.94 16.80 39.09
C ASP A 720 -8.34 17.28 38.70
N TRP A 721 -8.40 18.00 37.57
CA TRP A 721 -9.64 18.59 37.10
C TRP A 721 -9.64 18.71 35.57
N GLN A 722 -10.79 18.46 34.96
CA GLN A 722 -10.95 18.56 33.52
C GLN A 722 -12.27 19.18 33.10
N SER A 723 -12.21 19.94 32.01
CA SER A 723 -13.32 20.41 31.22
C SER A 723 -12.90 20.44 29.74
N PRO A 724 -13.83 20.65 28.80
CA PRO A 724 -13.48 20.71 27.37
C PRO A 724 -12.46 21.79 26.98
N THR A 725 -12.15 22.75 27.85
CA THR A 725 -11.31 23.92 27.51
C THR A 725 -10.25 24.26 28.56
N ARG A 726 -10.18 23.47 29.63
CA ARG A 726 -9.24 23.66 30.73
C ARG A 726 -9.00 22.33 31.43
N ILE A 727 -7.74 22.01 31.69
CA ILE A 727 -7.29 20.80 32.36
C ILE A 727 -6.23 21.21 33.39
N GLU A 728 -6.36 20.72 34.61
CA GLU A 728 -5.36 20.89 35.68
C GLU A 728 -4.67 19.53 35.87
N VAL A 729 -3.35 19.54 35.73
CA VAL A 729 -2.50 18.34 35.78
C VAL A 729 -1.51 18.52 36.93
N GLU A 730 -1.46 17.55 37.82
CA GLU A 730 -0.36 17.39 38.76
C GLU A 730 0.72 16.55 38.07
N ALA A 731 1.87 17.15 37.78
CA ALA A 731 3.01 16.48 37.15
C ALA A 731 4.15 16.33 38.17
N ASP A 732 4.48 15.09 38.50
CA ASP A 732 5.66 14.71 39.28
C ASP A 732 6.70 14.18 38.29
N THR A 733 7.90 14.75 38.26
CA THR A 733 8.95 14.39 37.28
C THR A 733 10.31 14.28 37.97
N ASP A 734 11.11 13.28 37.61
CA ASP A 734 12.47 13.09 38.12
C ASP A 734 13.55 13.86 37.29
N GLY A 735 13.13 14.69 36.34
CA GLY A 735 13.98 15.48 35.44
C GLY A 735 13.20 16.07 34.26
N PRO A 736 13.88 16.61 33.23
CA PRO A 736 13.22 17.15 32.03
C PRO A 736 12.31 16.12 31.38
N ALA A 737 11.06 16.52 31.15
CA ALA A 737 10.02 15.67 30.62
C ALA A 737 9.17 16.43 29.60
N THR A 738 8.43 15.70 28.78
CA THR A 738 7.42 16.28 27.90
C THR A 738 6.04 15.81 28.35
N LEU A 739 5.16 16.76 28.64
CA LEU A 739 3.76 16.51 28.91
C LEU A 739 3.02 16.40 27.56
N ILE A 740 2.34 15.28 27.33
CA ILE A 740 1.50 15.06 26.16
C ILE A 740 0.05 14.96 26.61
N LEU A 741 -0.81 15.74 25.96
CA LEU A 741 -2.27 15.61 26.04
C LEU A 741 -2.71 14.62 24.95
N GLU A 742 -3.42 13.56 25.33
CA GLU A 742 -3.95 12.50 24.45
C GLU A 742 -5.14 12.97 23.60
N GLN A 743 -5.00 14.16 23.02
CA GLN A 743 -5.95 14.79 22.11
C GLN A 743 -5.18 15.36 20.92
N GLY A 744 -5.83 15.33 19.75
CA GLY A 744 -5.28 15.88 18.52
C GLY A 744 -4.70 17.28 18.72
N TYR A 745 -3.59 17.54 18.05
CA TYR A 745 -2.88 18.81 18.13
C TYR A 745 -3.82 19.98 17.85
N ALA A 746 -3.74 21.03 18.69
CA ALA A 746 -4.38 22.29 18.37
C ALA A 746 -3.59 23.47 18.94
N LYS A 747 -3.20 24.40 18.05
CA LYS A 747 -2.52 25.67 18.37
C LYS A 747 -3.19 26.55 19.43
N GLY A 748 -4.46 26.27 19.75
CA GLY A 748 -5.23 27.03 20.74
C GLY A 748 -4.92 26.63 22.18
N TRP A 749 -4.34 25.45 22.41
CA TRP A 749 -3.94 25.00 23.74
C TRP A 749 -2.64 25.67 24.18
N VAL A 750 -2.61 26.09 25.44
CA VAL A 750 -1.41 26.60 26.11
C VAL A 750 -1.27 25.98 27.50
N ALA A 751 -0.04 25.75 27.93
CA ALA A 751 0.30 25.26 29.26
C ALA A 751 0.99 26.34 30.08
N GLY A 752 0.71 26.46 31.37
CA GLY A 752 1.49 27.34 32.23
C GLY A 752 1.37 26.99 33.70
N SER A 753 2.34 27.46 34.49
CA SER A 753 2.33 27.40 35.94
C SER A 753 2.26 28.81 36.55
N GLY A 754 1.55 28.97 37.67
CA GLY A 754 1.61 30.21 38.47
C GLY A 754 1.09 31.51 37.84
N GLY A 755 0.30 31.47 36.76
CA GLY A 755 -0.36 32.65 36.17
C GLY A 755 0.47 33.48 35.18
N GLY A 756 1.62 32.96 34.72
CA GLY A 756 2.39 33.54 33.60
C GLY A 756 1.76 33.31 32.22
N PRO A 757 2.28 33.96 31.15
CA PRO A 757 1.89 33.63 29.78
C PRO A 757 2.32 32.21 29.45
N GLY A 758 1.36 31.30 29.27
CA GLY A 758 1.65 29.90 29.01
C GLY A 758 2.22 29.62 27.61
N ASP A 759 3.04 28.57 27.53
CA ASP A 759 3.70 28.05 26.33
C ASP A 759 2.70 27.41 25.37
N GLN A 760 2.94 27.58 24.08
CA GLN A 760 2.10 26.98 23.05
C GLN A 760 2.39 25.49 22.92
N ALA A 761 1.34 24.73 22.59
CA ALA A 761 1.51 23.33 22.27
C ALA A 761 2.40 23.17 21.02
N VAL A 762 3.29 22.18 21.06
CA VAL A 762 3.97 21.63 19.88
C VAL A 762 3.26 20.36 19.43
N MET A 763 3.37 20.03 18.16
CA MET A 763 2.78 18.81 17.60
C MET A 763 3.74 17.64 17.80
N LEU A 764 3.39 16.71 18.67
CA LEU A 764 4.16 15.49 18.95
C LEU A 764 3.23 14.31 18.77
N ASP A 765 3.55 13.39 17.87
CA ASP A 765 2.65 12.28 17.51
C ASP A 765 1.28 12.71 16.98
N THR A 766 1.21 13.90 16.35
CA THR A 766 -0.04 14.59 16.00
C THR A 766 -0.91 14.99 17.21
N LEU A 767 -0.37 14.88 18.43
CA LEU A 767 -0.98 15.28 19.69
C LEU A 767 -0.41 16.62 20.17
N SER A 768 -1.07 17.22 21.16
CA SER A 768 -0.58 18.45 21.79
C SER A 768 0.46 18.13 22.87
N GLY A 769 1.66 18.69 22.76
CA GLY A 769 2.75 18.47 23.74
C GLY A 769 3.42 19.75 24.23
N TRP A 770 4.05 19.67 25.40
CA TRP A 770 4.84 20.75 26.02
C TRP A 770 6.08 20.18 26.70
N ARG A 771 7.24 20.79 26.49
CA ARG A 771 8.45 20.46 27.24
C ARG A 771 8.38 21.12 28.62
N LEU A 772 8.78 20.37 29.65
CA LEU A 772 8.89 20.80 31.04
C LEU A 772 10.39 20.80 31.40
N ASP A 773 10.97 22.00 31.53
CA ASP A 773 12.43 22.17 31.65
C ASP A 773 12.94 22.22 33.10
N ASP A 774 12.09 22.61 34.07
CA ASP A 774 12.50 22.95 35.44
C ASP A 774 11.42 22.51 36.43
N VAL A 775 11.48 21.28 36.94
CA VAL A 775 10.50 20.81 37.94
C VAL A 775 11.16 19.94 39.01
N ASP A 776 11.59 20.56 40.10
CA ASP A 776 11.81 19.89 41.38
C ASP A 776 10.48 19.92 42.15
N SER A 777 9.85 18.77 42.39
CA SER A 777 8.55 18.52 43.08
C SER A 777 7.27 18.75 42.27
N ALA A 778 6.24 17.94 42.56
CA ALA A 778 4.90 17.96 41.96
C ALA A 778 4.39 19.39 41.65
N GLU A 779 4.38 19.75 40.37
CA GLU A 779 3.92 21.05 39.89
C GLU A 779 2.54 20.95 39.25
N ALA A 780 1.66 21.88 39.61
CA ALA A 780 0.36 22.02 38.97
C ALA A 780 0.52 22.72 37.62
N VAL A 781 0.43 21.96 36.54
CA VAL A 781 0.42 22.45 35.17
C VAL A 781 -1.02 22.71 34.73
N GLU A 782 -1.29 23.92 34.28
CA GLU A 782 -2.61 24.30 33.81
C GLU A 782 -2.66 24.41 32.29
N LEU A 783 -3.44 23.53 31.66
CA LEU A 783 -3.72 23.57 30.23
C LEU A 783 -5.00 24.37 29.97
N ARG A 784 -4.96 25.36 29.07
CA ARG A 784 -6.12 26.19 28.70
C ARG A 784 -6.26 26.35 27.20
N TYR A 785 -7.49 26.25 26.70
CA TYR A 785 -7.82 26.54 25.30
C TYR A 785 -8.17 28.01 25.11
N ARG A 786 -7.28 28.80 24.49
CA ARG A 786 -7.43 30.25 24.33
C ARG A 786 -8.68 30.66 23.56
N GLY A 787 -9.14 29.84 22.61
CA GLY A 787 -10.34 30.13 21.81
C GLY A 787 -11.63 30.25 22.63
N GLN A 788 -11.69 29.61 23.80
CA GLN A 788 -12.89 29.58 24.64
C GLN A 788 -13.27 30.96 25.18
N LEU A 789 -12.29 31.80 25.51
CA LEU A 789 -12.54 33.16 26.01
C LEU A 789 -13.28 34.00 24.96
N ILE A 790 -12.84 33.92 23.71
CA ILE A 790 -13.43 34.66 22.58
C ILE A 790 -14.84 34.16 22.31
N PHE A 791 -15.03 32.84 22.31
CA PHE A 791 -16.33 32.22 22.11
C PHE A 791 -17.32 32.60 23.22
N GLY A 792 -16.91 32.50 24.48
CA GLY A 792 -17.72 32.87 25.64
C GLY A 792 -18.15 34.34 25.62
N LEU A 793 -17.21 35.26 25.32
CA LEU A 793 -17.53 36.69 25.15
C LEU A 793 -18.55 36.90 24.02
N SER A 794 -18.38 36.20 22.90
CA SER A 794 -19.28 36.29 21.74
C SER A 794 -20.70 35.80 22.07
N LEU A 795 -20.83 34.73 22.87
CA LEU A 795 -22.12 34.26 23.35
C LEU A 795 -22.81 35.27 24.27
N VAL A 796 -22.07 35.91 25.18
CA VAL A 796 -22.61 36.97 26.04
C VAL A 796 -23.08 38.15 25.21
N VAL A 797 -22.27 38.61 24.26
CA VAL A 797 -22.66 39.70 23.34
C VAL A 797 -23.89 39.33 22.53
N THR A 798 -23.98 38.08 22.05
CA THR A 798 -25.15 37.57 21.31
C THR A 798 -26.39 37.54 22.19
N ALA A 799 -26.29 37.06 23.43
CA ALA A 799 -27.39 37.02 24.38
C ALA A 799 -27.88 38.44 24.74
N VAL A 800 -26.95 39.39 24.98
CA VAL A 800 -27.28 40.80 25.21
C VAL A 800 -27.94 41.42 23.97
N GLY A 801 -27.45 41.09 22.78
CA GLY A 801 -28.06 41.52 21.51
C GLY A 801 -29.49 41.01 21.35
N LEU A 802 -29.73 39.72 21.59
CA LEU A 802 -31.07 39.12 21.55
C LEU A 802 -32.00 39.75 22.58
N LEU A 803 -31.54 39.94 23.83
CA LEU A 803 -32.30 40.63 24.87
C LEU A 803 -32.64 42.06 24.45
N THR A 804 -31.70 42.78 23.85
CA THR A 804 -31.92 44.15 23.34
C THR A 804 -32.97 44.14 22.23
N CYS A 805 -32.91 43.20 21.29
CA CYS A 805 -33.93 43.03 20.24
C CYS A 805 -35.32 42.73 20.83
N VAL A 806 -35.41 41.85 21.83
CA VAL A 806 -36.67 41.57 22.53
C VAL A 806 -37.19 42.82 23.23
N VAL A 807 -36.34 43.57 23.92
CA VAL A 807 -36.73 44.84 24.57
C VAL A 807 -37.24 45.85 23.54
N ILE A 808 -36.56 46.01 22.40
CA ILE A 808 -37.01 46.90 21.32
C ILE A 808 -38.35 46.45 20.73
N PHE A 809 -38.57 45.14 20.60
CA PHE A 809 -39.81 44.58 20.04
C PHE A 809 -41.00 44.70 21.01
N VAL A 810 -40.77 44.52 22.31
CA VAL A 810 -41.82 44.52 23.33
C VAL A 810 -42.12 45.92 23.87
N VAL A 811 -41.16 46.86 23.83
CA VAL A 811 -41.40 48.26 24.23
C VAL A 811 -41.98 49.04 23.05
N PRO A 812 -43.27 49.42 23.07
CA PRO A 812 -43.88 50.13 21.95
C PRO A 812 -43.19 51.48 21.70
N PRO A 813 -43.02 51.88 20.42
CA PRO A 813 -42.40 53.16 20.07
C PRO A 813 -43.34 54.29 20.49
N GLY A 814 -43.20 54.78 21.73
CA GLY A 814 -44.04 55.86 22.26
C GLY A 814 -44.19 55.97 23.77
N ALA A 815 -43.55 55.13 24.60
CA ALA A 815 -43.58 55.34 26.06
C ALA A 815 -42.78 56.61 26.44
N PRO A 816 -43.41 57.68 26.96
CA PRO A 816 -42.73 58.96 27.16
C PRO A 816 -41.76 58.87 28.33
N TRP A 817 -40.46 58.97 28.05
CA TRP A 817 -39.45 59.31 29.05
C TRP A 817 -39.83 60.67 29.66
N ARG A 818 -40.14 60.66 30.95
CA ARG A 818 -40.61 61.80 31.76
C ARG A 818 -39.87 63.10 31.39
N ARG A 819 -40.59 64.05 30.80
CA ARG A 819 -40.19 65.48 30.83
C ARG A 819 -40.32 65.97 32.27
N ARG A 820 -39.25 66.55 32.81
CA ARG A 820 -39.29 67.44 33.97
C ARG A 820 -40.04 68.73 33.57
N PRO A 821 -40.94 69.26 34.43
CA PRO A 821 -41.18 70.69 34.55
C PRO A 821 -40.69 71.16 35.94
N GLU A 822 -39.60 71.91 35.99
CA GLU A 822 -39.56 73.38 36.10
C GLU A 822 -39.92 73.91 37.50
N GLU A 823 -38.90 74.46 38.17
CA GLU A 823 -39.02 75.36 39.30
C GLU A 823 -39.90 76.57 38.95
N ARG A 824 -40.80 76.95 39.87
CA ARG A 824 -41.19 78.35 40.06
C ARG A 824 -41.47 78.65 41.54
N SER A 825 -40.67 79.61 42.03
CA SER A 825 -40.79 80.49 43.21
C SER A 825 -40.98 79.87 44.59
#